data_AF-A0A7X6XP64-F1
#
_entry.id   AF-A0A7X6XP64-F1
#
_cell.length_a   1.000
_cell.length_b   1.000
_cell.length_c   1.000
_cell.angle_alpha   90.00
_cell.angle_beta   90.00
_cell.angle_gamma   90.00
#
_symmetry.space_group_name_H-M   'P 1'
#
loop_
_entity.id
_entity.type
_entity.pdbx_description
1 polymer ?
#
loop_
_entity_poly.entity_id
_entity_poly.type
_entity_poly.pdbx_seq_one_letter_code
_entity_poly.pdbx_strand_id
1 'polypeptide(L)'
;WATAAPREAPPPAATPPPPGASGVFVDAAGGRHPWRVNEAFALLWEGTPYLPAGVVVVPQSLANPSSAPAWEADVAALRTLKEAGVADVLLRPGQPAPGIPVAAWQRLVDHLEAEGFRYGVALPLAPPPPAAGYHIRLGAFRLGPFEPTDAAGAPGSAPPTQEIRLPGLGNGRVERVVAALVDTKSGKLLGIEWPELSPIPEGAKATLSLKKQPTAPYLVEMTPLVSGLAGLPDVWTGFDDLRDSLLALKLVKFGAGLRFFIHPLAGMLDLEGSAGYLIPNSSAYRMGFESFLTRRYRKVETLRMRWAFRAGAPATMEVAARLVPLAVTTNRTPQLGYLLDEKEGRFFAIEPAKSRLWQDHLEYREHSLREYMNQLAQVVNDQVANVPVVTQQAGSLRRFHINDRQAGGMAGIGIEARAAGLHREAGYAIGAARLATPRPWCLALSLEGYQTKEALTDAFETLRRIGMKGGFVAPPAEAPAELPRWVAACGARFTADHQPSYLLFPQSVRESGGFAWQHPPLDVEPRELAGGVWWVPTLAGWDPLDLGPNLGGYGVATPTGYEVHLWSRQGKQRIRLCTPAHDPVEVRNPAGKVIAKPRRGMLRLDLDTEPVVIRGMRGEFVVPVELAQAEFAEYERLVKEAGLKGHSVRQFQGTVSLARALDPEKDPHGVRQLLRAPLAAIRRLAAQEPPQAEPTPPEPAEP
;
A
#
# COMPACT_ATOMS: atom_id res chain seq x y z
N TRP A 1 -10.00 10.87 -52.64
CA TRP A 1 -11.04 10.67 -51.61
C TRP A 1 -10.56 11.24 -50.30
N ALA A 2 -11.13 12.37 -49.90
CA ALA A 2 -10.87 13.01 -48.62
C ALA A 2 -11.54 12.20 -47.51
N THR A 3 -10.76 11.65 -46.60
CA THR A 3 -11.26 11.05 -45.36
C THR A 3 -11.26 12.11 -44.26
N ALA A 4 -12.45 12.51 -43.86
CA ALA A 4 -12.70 13.45 -42.79
C ALA A 4 -12.04 12.98 -41.48
N ALA A 5 -11.40 13.93 -40.78
CA ALA A 5 -10.91 13.72 -39.43
C ALA A 5 -12.05 13.23 -38.52
N PRO A 6 -11.80 12.25 -37.64
CA PRO A 6 -12.82 11.82 -36.68
C PRO A 6 -13.20 13.02 -35.82
N ARG A 7 -14.49 13.39 -35.85
CA ARG A 7 -15.09 14.35 -34.92
C ARG A 7 -14.74 13.89 -33.51
N GLU A 8 -14.03 14.74 -32.77
CA GLU A 8 -13.84 14.56 -31.33
C GLU A 8 -15.20 14.25 -30.70
N ALA A 9 -15.30 13.08 -30.07
CA ALA A 9 -16.43 12.79 -29.22
C ALA A 9 -16.47 13.89 -28.14
N PRO A 10 -17.65 14.48 -27.85
CA PRO A 10 -17.77 15.41 -26.74
C PRO A 10 -17.21 14.73 -25.48
N PRO A 11 -16.50 15.48 -24.61
CA PRO A 11 -15.97 14.93 -23.37
C PRO A 11 -17.10 14.20 -22.65
N PRO A 12 -16.85 13.00 -22.09
CA PRO A 12 -17.88 12.27 -21.37
C PRO A 12 -18.48 13.21 -20.33
N ALA A 13 -19.81 13.33 -20.35
CA ALA A 13 -20.53 14.13 -19.36
C ALA A 13 -20.02 13.74 -17.97
N ALA A 14 -19.67 14.72 -17.15
CA ALA A 14 -19.15 14.48 -15.81
C ALA A 14 -20.13 13.55 -15.08
N THR A 15 -19.68 12.33 -14.77
CA THR A 15 -20.49 11.38 -14.02
C THR A 15 -20.90 12.06 -12.72
N PRO A 16 -22.20 12.08 -12.36
CA PRO A 16 -22.62 12.64 -11.09
C PRO A 16 -21.80 12.00 -9.97
N PRO A 17 -21.40 12.78 -8.95
CA PRO A 17 -20.64 12.24 -7.85
C PRO A 17 -21.41 11.08 -7.22
N PRO A 18 -20.69 10.06 -6.72
CA PRO A 18 -21.34 8.93 -6.10
C PRO A 18 -22.26 9.38 -4.95
N PRO A 19 -23.42 8.73 -4.75
CA PRO A 19 -24.26 9.01 -3.60
C PRO A 19 -23.47 8.78 -2.31
N GLY A 20 -23.75 9.55 -1.27
CA GLY A 20 -23.15 9.28 0.04
C GLY A 20 -23.79 8.08 0.73
N ALA A 21 -23.05 7.47 1.65
CA ALA A 21 -23.60 6.44 2.53
C ALA A 21 -24.81 7.00 3.31
N SER A 22 -25.84 6.18 3.56
CA SER A 22 -27.05 6.63 4.25
C SER A 22 -27.73 5.48 4.99
N GLY A 23 -28.56 5.84 5.97
CA GLY A 23 -29.36 4.89 6.75
C GLY A 23 -30.39 5.60 7.63
N VAL A 24 -31.06 4.82 8.48
CA VAL A 24 -32.04 5.34 9.45
C VAL A 24 -31.83 4.60 10.77
N PHE A 25 -31.36 5.32 11.78
CA PHE A 25 -31.27 4.81 13.14
C PHE A 25 -32.64 4.89 13.82
N VAL A 26 -33.00 3.86 14.58
CA VAL A 26 -34.17 3.87 15.44
C VAL A 26 -33.69 3.76 16.89
N ASP A 27 -33.96 4.79 17.69
CA ASP A 27 -33.53 4.82 19.08
C ASP A 27 -34.39 3.89 19.97
N ALA A 28 -33.98 3.74 21.23
CA ALA A 28 -34.68 2.95 22.23
C ALA A 28 -36.12 3.40 22.52
N ALA A 29 -36.45 4.66 22.24
CA ALA A 29 -37.79 5.25 22.39
C ALA A 29 -38.65 5.13 21.11
N GLY A 30 -38.09 4.59 20.01
CA GLY A 30 -38.75 4.47 18.71
C GLY A 30 -38.62 5.71 17.80
N GLY A 31 -37.84 6.71 18.22
CA GLY A 31 -37.46 7.86 17.42
C GLY A 31 -36.67 7.44 16.18
N ARG A 32 -36.92 8.10 15.05
CA ARG A 32 -36.29 7.76 13.76
C ARG A 32 -35.34 8.87 13.34
N HIS A 33 -34.07 8.54 13.21
CA HIS A 33 -32.99 9.46 12.88
C HIS A 33 -32.38 9.11 11.51
N PRO A 34 -32.90 9.67 10.41
CA PRO A 34 -32.27 9.50 9.10
C PRO A 34 -30.90 10.15 9.08
N TRP A 35 -29.91 9.48 8.50
CA TRP A 35 -28.57 10.01 8.32
C TRP A 35 -28.07 9.77 6.90
N ARG A 36 -27.21 10.66 6.42
CA ARG A 36 -26.52 10.52 5.13
C ARG A 36 -25.20 11.25 5.12
N VAL A 37 -24.29 10.84 4.25
CA VAL A 37 -23.04 11.55 3.99
C VAL A 37 -23.20 12.44 2.75
N ASN A 38 -22.68 13.66 2.78
CA ASN A 38 -22.69 14.55 1.62
C ASN A 38 -21.42 14.37 0.73
N GLU A 39 -21.35 15.11 -0.37
CA GLU A 39 -20.23 15.04 -1.31
C GLU A 39 -18.88 15.52 -0.73
N ALA A 40 -18.93 16.34 0.33
CA ALA A 40 -17.78 16.86 1.06
C ALA A 40 -17.35 15.95 2.23
N PHE A 41 -17.82 14.70 2.26
CA PHE A 41 -17.52 13.70 3.28
C PHE A 41 -18.03 14.04 4.69
N ALA A 42 -19.07 14.86 4.83
CA ALA A 42 -19.68 15.21 6.12
C ALA A 42 -20.92 14.36 6.42
N LEU A 43 -21.06 13.91 7.67
CA LEU A 43 -22.28 13.29 8.15
C LEU A 43 -23.38 14.34 8.36
N LEU A 44 -24.54 14.11 7.78
CA LEU A 44 -25.78 14.85 8.03
C LEU A 44 -26.69 13.95 8.87
N TRP A 45 -26.92 14.36 10.12
CA TRP A 45 -27.85 13.72 11.04
C TRP A 45 -29.17 14.49 11.02
N GLU A 46 -30.25 13.86 10.58
CA GLU A 46 -31.57 14.50 10.41
C GLU A 46 -31.51 15.75 9.52
N GLY A 47 -30.64 15.70 8.51
CA GLY A 47 -30.39 16.82 7.59
C GLY A 47 -29.43 17.90 8.14
N THR A 48 -29.05 17.84 9.42
CA THR A 48 -28.12 18.80 10.04
C THR A 48 -26.70 18.24 10.09
N PRO A 49 -25.66 19.02 9.76
CA PRO A 49 -24.29 18.55 9.86
C PRO A 49 -23.89 18.13 11.27
N TYR A 50 -23.29 16.95 11.39
CA TYR A 50 -22.61 16.48 12.60
C TYR A 50 -21.10 16.61 12.43
N LEU A 51 -20.49 17.56 13.15
CA LEU A 51 -19.08 17.92 13.05
C LEU A 51 -18.44 17.87 14.45
N PRO A 52 -18.09 16.68 14.96
CA PRO A 52 -17.67 16.52 16.34
C PRO A 52 -16.34 17.21 16.64
N ALA A 53 -16.25 17.82 17.81
CA ALA A 53 -15.00 18.12 18.49
C ALA A 53 -15.11 17.53 19.90
N GLY A 54 -14.66 16.29 20.03
CA GLY A 54 -14.95 15.47 21.20
C GLY A 54 -13.71 14.90 21.87
N VAL A 55 -13.95 14.13 22.92
CA VAL A 55 -12.89 13.45 23.69
C VAL A 55 -13.09 11.93 23.62
N VAL A 56 -11.99 11.19 23.46
CA VAL A 56 -12.00 9.73 23.61
C VAL A 56 -12.02 9.41 25.10
N VAL A 57 -13.01 8.61 25.51
CA VAL A 57 -13.17 8.15 26.89
C VAL A 57 -12.93 6.65 26.92
N VAL A 58 -12.04 6.19 27.81
CA VAL A 58 -11.80 4.76 28.08
C VAL A 58 -12.48 4.43 29.41
N PRO A 59 -13.74 3.95 29.41
CA PRO A 59 -14.52 3.86 30.63
C PRO A 59 -14.01 2.74 31.52
N GLN A 60 -13.63 3.07 32.76
CA GLN A 60 -13.15 2.09 33.73
C GLN A 60 -14.28 1.17 34.21
N SER A 61 -15.51 1.68 34.26
CA SER A 61 -16.70 0.92 34.64
C SER A 61 -17.03 -0.18 33.64
N LEU A 62 -16.61 -0.06 32.37
CA LEU A 62 -16.76 -1.16 31.41
C LEU A 62 -15.67 -2.22 31.60
N ALA A 63 -14.46 -1.85 32.03
CA ALA A 63 -13.39 -2.79 32.36
C ALA A 63 -13.66 -3.52 33.69
N ASN A 64 -14.24 -2.83 34.66
CA ASN A 64 -14.58 -3.35 35.98
C ASN A 64 -16.06 -3.09 36.33
N PRO A 65 -17.02 -3.81 35.71
CA PRO A 65 -18.47 -3.58 35.85
C PRO A 65 -19.01 -3.51 37.28
N SER A 66 -18.42 -4.29 38.19
CA SER A 66 -18.85 -4.38 39.59
C SER A 66 -18.20 -3.32 40.49
N SER A 67 -17.25 -2.52 39.98
CA SER A 67 -16.50 -1.55 40.77
C SER A 67 -17.23 -0.22 40.84
N ALA A 68 -17.76 0.12 42.03
CA ALA A 68 -18.35 1.44 42.27
C ALA A 68 -17.34 2.59 42.09
N PRO A 69 -16.08 2.50 42.56
CA PRO A 69 -15.08 3.53 42.29
C PRO A 69 -14.82 3.76 40.79
N ALA A 70 -14.84 2.70 39.99
CA ALA A 70 -14.65 2.82 38.53
C ALA A 70 -15.82 3.59 37.88
N TRP A 71 -17.05 3.34 38.32
CA TRP A 71 -18.23 4.10 37.88
C TRP A 71 -18.15 5.58 38.30
N GLU A 72 -17.80 5.86 39.54
CA GLU A 72 -17.69 7.22 40.06
C GLU A 72 -16.61 8.03 39.31
N ALA A 73 -15.48 7.39 38.99
CA ALA A 73 -14.42 7.99 38.18
C ALA A 73 -14.91 8.36 36.77
N ASP A 74 -15.63 7.45 36.10
CA ASP A 74 -16.19 7.72 34.77
C ASP A 74 -17.21 8.87 34.80
N VAL A 75 -18.12 8.89 35.78
CA VAL A 75 -19.10 9.97 35.94
C VAL A 75 -18.42 11.31 36.22
N ALA A 76 -17.40 11.34 37.08
CA ALA A 76 -16.64 12.55 37.38
C ALA A 76 -15.91 13.08 36.13
N ALA A 77 -15.31 12.18 35.34
CA ALA A 77 -14.67 12.54 34.08
C ALA A 77 -15.69 13.13 33.08
N LEU A 78 -16.84 12.47 32.88
CA LEU A 78 -17.90 12.96 32.00
C LEU A 78 -18.46 14.30 32.45
N ARG A 79 -18.66 14.51 33.76
CA ARG A 79 -19.06 15.81 34.30
C ARG A 79 -18.06 16.90 33.96
N THR A 80 -16.77 16.63 34.15
CA THR A 80 -15.69 17.57 33.82
C THR A 80 -15.72 17.96 32.33
N LEU A 81 -15.96 17.01 31.44
CA LEU A 81 -16.12 17.27 30.00
C LEU A 81 -17.33 18.18 29.72
N LYS A 82 -18.48 17.88 30.33
CA LYS A 82 -19.71 18.66 30.17
C LYS A 82 -19.55 20.10 30.68
N GLU A 83 -18.96 20.28 31.86
CA GLU A 83 -18.68 21.59 32.45
C GLU A 83 -17.72 22.43 31.59
N ALA A 84 -16.84 21.76 30.83
CA ALA A 84 -15.96 22.41 29.86
C ALA A 84 -16.62 22.70 28.49
N GLY A 85 -17.87 22.29 28.30
CA GLY A 85 -18.62 22.49 27.06
C GLY A 85 -18.40 21.42 25.98
N VAL A 86 -17.79 20.28 26.32
CA VAL A 86 -17.65 19.14 25.40
C VAL A 86 -18.98 18.39 25.37
N ALA A 87 -19.57 18.26 24.17
CA ALA A 87 -20.83 17.55 23.95
C ALA A 87 -20.67 16.21 23.21
N ASP A 88 -19.47 15.92 22.69
CA ASP A 88 -19.17 14.72 21.91
C ASP A 88 -18.15 13.83 22.63
N VAL A 89 -18.47 12.54 22.77
CA VAL A 89 -17.55 11.55 23.35
C VAL A 89 -17.42 10.33 22.45
N LEU A 90 -16.23 9.73 22.43
CA LEU A 90 -16.01 8.44 21.78
C LEU A 90 -15.66 7.40 22.83
N LEU A 91 -16.56 6.45 23.06
CA LEU A 91 -16.34 5.38 24.02
C LEU A 91 -15.41 4.33 23.42
N ARG A 92 -14.29 4.07 24.10
CA ARG A 92 -13.31 3.06 23.70
C ARG A 92 -13.07 2.10 24.87
N PRO A 93 -13.81 0.98 24.95
CA PRO A 93 -13.61 0.04 26.04
C PRO A 93 -12.20 -0.57 25.98
N GLY A 94 -11.61 -0.80 27.15
CA GLY A 94 -10.28 -1.43 27.27
C GLY A 94 -10.28 -2.96 27.10
N GLN A 95 -11.45 -3.56 26.87
CA GLN A 95 -11.61 -5.00 26.66
C GLN A 95 -12.61 -5.28 25.52
N PRO A 96 -12.64 -6.50 24.94
CA PRO A 96 -13.54 -6.84 23.86
C PRO A 96 -15.01 -6.53 24.18
N ALA A 97 -15.69 -5.82 23.27
CA ALA A 97 -17.05 -5.33 23.48
C ALA A 97 -18.08 -6.44 23.79
N PRO A 98 -18.05 -7.61 23.12
CA PRO A 98 -18.93 -8.74 23.45
C PRO A 98 -18.71 -9.33 24.85
N GLY A 99 -17.53 -9.16 25.44
CA GLY A 99 -17.21 -9.67 26.78
C GLY A 99 -17.73 -8.80 27.92
N ILE A 100 -18.21 -7.59 27.62
CA ILE A 100 -18.72 -6.65 28.61
C ILE A 100 -20.20 -6.95 28.90
N PRO A 101 -20.61 -7.08 30.17
CA PRO A 101 -22.01 -7.31 30.52
C PRO A 101 -22.95 -6.24 29.96
N VAL A 102 -24.08 -6.66 29.38
CA VAL A 102 -25.11 -5.76 28.81
C VAL A 102 -25.56 -4.71 29.82
N ALA A 103 -25.70 -5.07 31.10
CA ALA A 103 -26.09 -4.13 32.15
C ALA A 103 -25.06 -3.00 32.37
N ALA A 104 -23.77 -3.28 32.19
CA ALA A 104 -22.72 -2.27 32.30
C ALA A 104 -22.76 -1.29 31.12
N TRP A 105 -22.94 -1.82 29.90
CA TRP A 105 -23.18 -1.01 28.71
C TRP A 105 -24.40 -0.11 28.88
N GLN A 106 -25.54 -0.70 29.28
CA GLN A 106 -26.79 0.02 29.45
C GLN A 106 -26.66 1.15 30.47
N ARG A 107 -26.04 0.88 31.62
CA ARG A 107 -25.82 1.88 32.67
C ARG A 107 -25.03 3.09 32.17
N LEU A 108 -23.95 2.87 31.41
CA LEU A 108 -23.15 3.96 30.85
C LEU A 108 -23.89 4.72 29.75
N VAL A 109 -24.56 4.01 28.85
CA VAL A 109 -25.38 4.61 27.78
C VAL A 109 -26.50 5.48 28.37
N ASP A 110 -27.25 4.96 29.33
CA ASP A 110 -28.33 5.70 29.99
C ASP A 110 -27.82 6.99 30.64
N HIS A 111 -26.63 6.95 31.24
CA HIS A 111 -26.00 8.14 31.82
C HIS A 111 -25.61 9.16 30.75
N LEU A 112 -25.04 8.74 29.61
CA LEU A 112 -24.70 9.65 28.51
C LEU A 112 -25.95 10.32 27.93
N GLU A 113 -27.04 9.56 27.75
CA GLU A 113 -28.32 10.08 27.26
C GLU A 113 -28.93 11.07 28.26
N ALA A 114 -28.94 10.74 29.56
CA ALA A 114 -29.45 11.62 30.60
C ALA A 114 -28.66 12.93 30.70
N GLU A 115 -27.35 12.87 30.44
CA GLU A 115 -26.48 14.05 30.42
C GLU A 115 -26.48 14.79 29.08
N GLY A 116 -27.15 14.27 28.05
CA GLY A 116 -27.30 14.91 26.74
C GLY A 116 -26.06 14.84 25.84
N PHE A 117 -25.20 13.84 26.05
CA PHE A 117 -24.04 13.61 25.17
C PHE A 117 -24.44 13.02 23.82
N ARG A 118 -23.68 13.41 22.79
CA ARG A 118 -23.63 12.69 21.52
C ARG A 118 -22.41 11.77 21.55
N TYR A 119 -22.53 10.53 21.08
CA TYR A 119 -21.44 9.59 21.24
C TYR A 119 -21.25 8.62 20.08
N GLY A 120 -19.98 8.25 19.88
CA GLY A 120 -19.59 7.07 19.11
C GLY A 120 -19.15 5.95 20.05
N VAL A 121 -19.21 4.71 19.57
CA VAL A 121 -18.77 3.54 20.34
C VAL A 121 -17.81 2.70 19.53
N ALA A 122 -16.63 2.42 20.08
CA ALA A 122 -15.73 1.43 19.51
C ALA A 122 -16.19 0.02 19.89
N LEU A 123 -16.17 -0.89 18.91
CA LEU A 123 -16.58 -2.28 19.09
C LEU A 123 -15.38 -3.25 18.99
N PRO A 124 -14.33 -3.10 19.81
CA PRO A 124 -13.17 -3.98 19.69
C PRO A 124 -13.60 -5.44 19.90
N LEU A 125 -13.13 -6.33 19.04
CA LEU A 125 -13.31 -7.77 19.20
C LEU A 125 -12.05 -8.40 19.80
N ALA A 126 -12.19 -9.60 20.35
CA ALA A 126 -11.02 -10.45 20.55
C ALA A 126 -10.46 -10.79 19.16
N PRO A 127 -9.19 -10.47 18.85
CA PRO A 127 -8.64 -10.80 17.55
C PRO A 127 -8.60 -12.32 17.39
N PRO A 128 -8.97 -12.87 16.22
CA PRO A 128 -8.71 -14.28 15.96
C PRO A 128 -7.19 -14.51 15.93
N PRO A 129 -6.73 -15.76 16.04
CA PRO A 129 -5.31 -16.07 15.92
C PRO A 129 -4.71 -15.45 14.65
N PRO A 130 -3.47 -14.94 14.69
CA PRO A 130 -2.80 -14.46 13.49
C PRO A 130 -2.73 -15.53 12.41
N ALA A 131 -2.90 -15.14 11.15
CA ALA A 131 -2.84 -16.05 10.02
C ALA A 131 -1.45 -16.72 9.95
N ALA A 132 -1.45 -18.04 9.81
CA ALA A 132 -0.26 -18.78 9.42
C ALA A 132 -0.15 -18.81 7.89
N GLY A 133 1.06 -18.82 7.35
CA GLY A 133 1.26 -18.76 5.92
C GLY A 133 2.71 -18.77 5.48
N TYR A 134 2.91 -18.83 4.16
CA TYR A 134 4.24 -18.71 3.57
C TYR A 134 4.61 -17.25 3.40
N HIS A 135 5.77 -16.87 3.90
CA HIS A 135 6.26 -15.50 3.80
C HIS A 135 7.17 -15.36 2.57
N ILE A 136 6.64 -14.68 1.55
CA ILE A 136 7.22 -14.63 0.20
C ILE A 136 8.05 -13.36 0.04
N ARG A 137 9.35 -13.46 0.30
CA ARG A 137 10.33 -12.40 0.01
C ARG A 137 11.52 -12.98 -0.75
N LEU A 138 11.36 -13.13 -2.06
CA LEU A 138 12.42 -13.71 -2.87
C LEU A 138 13.71 -12.89 -2.83
N GLY A 139 14.83 -13.60 -2.80
CA GLY A 139 16.17 -13.06 -2.64
C GLY A 139 16.51 -12.69 -1.20
N ALA A 140 15.53 -12.57 -0.29
CA ALA A 140 15.79 -12.19 1.10
C ALA A 140 16.46 -13.30 1.90
N PHE A 141 16.13 -14.56 1.61
CA PHE A 141 16.69 -15.73 2.28
C PHE A 141 17.39 -16.64 1.27
N ARG A 142 18.47 -16.12 0.69
CA ARG A 142 19.25 -16.79 -0.36
C ARG A 142 20.65 -17.14 0.12
N LEU A 143 21.11 -18.34 -0.21
CA LEU A 143 22.50 -18.76 -0.08
C LEU A 143 23.12 -19.06 -1.45
N GLY A 144 24.44 -18.89 -1.55
CA GLY A 144 25.22 -19.13 -2.76
C GLY A 144 25.43 -17.88 -3.63
N PRO A 145 25.92 -18.03 -4.86
CA PRO A 145 26.09 -19.30 -5.58
C PRO A 145 27.13 -20.23 -4.93
N PHE A 146 26.94 -21.53 -5.10
CA PHE A 146 27.83 -22.60 -4.69
C PHE A 146 28.34 -23.35 -5.92
N GLU A 147 29.64 -23.69 -5.93
CA GLU A 147 30.21 -24.56 -6.95
C GLU A 147 29.98 -26.04 -6.58
N PRO A 148 29.81 -26.93 -7.58
CA PRO A 148 29.67 -28.36 -7.33
C PRO A 148 30.98 -28.89 -6.73
N THR A 149 30.88 -29.64 -5.63
CA THR A 149 32.04 -30.27 -4.99
C THR A 149 32.63 -31.31 -5.95
N ASP A 150 33.82 -31.06 -6.47
CA ASP A 150 34.70 -32.09 -6.99
C ASP A 150 35.17 -32.99 -5.83
N ALA A 151 35.42 -34.27 -6.10
CA ALA A 151 35.72 -35.29 -5.10
C ALA A 151 36.95 -35.00 -4.19
N ALA A 152 37.64 -33.88 -4.39
CA ALA A 152 38.82 -33.43 -3.67
C ALA A 152 38.62 -32.16 -2.81
N GLY A 153 37.40 -31.60 -2.71
CA GLY A 153 37.13 -30.47 -1.81
C GLY A 153 37.89 -29.19 -2.17
N ALA A 154 37.74 -28.71 -3.40
CA ALA A 154 38.37 -27.48 -3.86
C ALA A 154 37.87 -26.23 -3.08
N PRO A 155 38.70 -25.17 -2.98
CA PRO A 155 38.28 -23.89 -2.42
C PRO A 155 37.10 -23.32 -3.23
N GLY A 156 35.94 -23.12 -2.57
CA GLY A 156 34.69 -22.66 -3.21
C GLY A 156 33.57 -23.70 -3.28
N SER A 157 33.85 -24.95 -2.92
CA SER A 157 32.83 -26.00 -2.78
C SER A 157 31.93 -25.76 -1.54
N ALA A 158 30.63 -26.08 -1.66
CA ALA A 158 29.71 -25.91 -0.53
C ALA A 158 30.07 -26.86 0.63
N PRO A 159 30.09 -26.39 1.89
CA PRO A 159 30.15 -27.29 3.04
C PRO A 159 28.95 -28.24 3.01
N PRO A 160 29.03 -29.47 3.55
CA PRO A 160 27.93 -30.45 3.51
C PRO A 160 26.66 -29.95 4.20
N THR A 161 26.83 -29.02 5.14
CA THR A 161 25.76 -28.35 5.88
C THR A 161 25.86 -26.85 5.62
N GLN A 162 24.74 -26.23 5.22
CA GLN A 162 24.64 -24.78 5.08
C GLN A 162 23.69 -24.22 6.12
N GLU A 163 24.06 -23.09 6.71
CA GLU A 163 23.26 -22.44 7.74
C GLU A 163 22.84 -21.06 7.27
N ILE A 164 21.56 -20.74 7.41
CA ILE A 164 21.06 -19.38 7.21
C ILE A 164 20.30 -18.95 8.46
N ARG A 165 20.55 -17.72 8.88
CA ARG A 165 19.67 -17.03 9.82
C ARG A 165 18.51 -16.47 9.04
N LEU A 166 17.31 -16.57 9.58
CA LEU A 166 16.09 -15.99 9.00
C LEU A 166 15.68 -14.75 9.82
N PRO A 167 16.47 -13.65 9.80
CA PRO A 167 16.13 -12.43 10.53
C PRO A 167 14.98 -11.69 9.84
N GLY A 168 14.32 -10.79 10.58
CA GLY A 168 13.34 -9.86 9.99
C GLY A 168 11.94 -10.45 9.76
N LEU A 169 11.60 -11.55 10.44
CA LEU A 169 10.25 -12.10 10.51
C LEU A 169 9.44 -11.50 11.69
N GLY A 170 9.91 -10.41 12.29
CA GLY A 170 9.26 -9.76 13.44
C GLY A 170 9.08 -10.75 14.60
N ASN A 171 7.92 -10.66 15.27
CA ASN A 171 7.53 -11.57 16.35
C ASN A 171 6.95 -12.92 15.84
N GLY A 172 7.03 -13.19 14.53
CA GLY A 172 6.50 -14.41 13.95
C GLY A 172 7.36 -15.63 14.29
N ARG A 173 6.71 -16.77 14.56
CA ARG A 173 7.38 -18.05 14.75
C ARG A 173 7.56 -18.74 13.40
N VAL A 174 8.78 -19.16 13.09
CA VAL A 174 9.07 -20.01 11.93
C VAL A 174 8.71 -21.44 12.28
N GLU A 175 7.68 -21.97 11.61
CA GLU A 175 7.22 -23.35 11.84
C GLU A 175 8.04 -24.33 11.00
N ARG A 176 8.23 -23.99 9.71
CA ARG A 176 8.91 -24.82 8.71
C ARG A 176 9.56 -23.94 7.65
N VAL A 177 10.53 -24.48 6.93
CA VAL A 177 11.17 -23.80 5.78
C VAL A 177 11.27 -24.78 4.64
N VAL A 178 10.96 -24.34 3.43
CA VAL A 178 11.29 -25.09 2.21
C VAL A 178 12.46 -24.41 1.53
N ALA A 179 13.46 -25.19 1.12
CA ALA A 179 14.65 -24.75 0.40
C ALA A 179 14.60 -25.25 -1.04
N ALA A 180 14.57 -24.34 -2.00
CA ALA A 180 14.64 -24.64 -3.43
C ALA A 180 16.08 -24.52 -3.93
N LEU A 181 16.60 -25.59 -4.54
CA LEU A 181 17.93 -25.61 -5.15
C LEU A 181 17.80 -25.26 -6.63
N VAL A 182 18.44 -24.18 -7.07
CA VAL A 182 18.32 -23.66 -8.43
C VAL A 182 19.69 -23.60 -9.08
N ASP A 183 19.84 -24.24 -10.24
CA ASP A 183 21.03 -24.17 -11.08
C ASP A 183 21.29 -22.71 -11.51
N THR A 184 22.50 -22.20 -11.27
CA THR A 184 22.80 -20.78 -11.53
C THR A 184 23.01 -20.47 -13.01
N LYS A 185 23.34 -21.48 -13.84
CA LYS A 185 23.53 -21.34 -15.29
C LYS A 185 22.22 -21.57 -16.04
N SER A 186 21.57 -22.70 -15.80
CA SER A 186 20.33 -23.06 -16.52
C SER A 186 19.10 -22.42 -15.90
N GLY A 187 19.14 -22.03 -14.62
CA GLY A 187 17.97 -21.58 -13.88
C GLY A 187 16.99 -22.70 -13.53
N LYS A 188 17.35 -23.96 -13.80
CA LYS A 188 16.49 -25.11 -13.54
C LYS A 188 16.42 -25.41 -12.04
N LEU A 189 15.23 -25.71 -11.54
CA LEU A 189 15.08 -26.31 -10.21
C LEU A 189 15.71 -27.71 -10.20
N LEU A 190 16.72 -27.88 -9.35
CA LEU A 190 17.46 -29.12 -9.14
C LEU A 190 16.77 -30.02 -8.11
N GLY A 191 16.12 -29.43 -7.12
CA GLY A 191 15.41 -30.14 -6.07
C GLY A 191 14.84 -29.20 -5.02
N ILE A 192 14.12 -29.79 -4.06
CA ILE A 192 13.65 -29.13 -2.85
C ILE A 192 14.13 -29.91 -1.64
N GLU A 193 14.46 -29.21 -0.57
CA GLU A 193 14.86 -29.77 0.71
C GLU A 193 14.11 -29.07 1.85
N TRP A 194 14.06 -29.72 3.01
CA TRP A 194 13.41 -29.21 4.21
C TRP A 194 14.46 -29.05 5.31
N PRO A 195 15.04 -27.85 5.48
CA PRO A 195 16.04 -27.59 6.51
C PRO A 195 15.52 -27.89 7.92
N GLU A 196 16.42 -28.34 8.79
CA GLU A 196 16.15 -28.43 10.22
C GLU A 196 16.15 -27.03 10.84
N LEU A 197 15.25 -26.79 11.81
CA LEU A 197 15.11 -25.50 12.45
C LEU A 197 15.61 -25.53 13.88
N SER A 198 16.37 -24.51 14.25
CA SER A 198 16.74 -24.22 15.64
C SER A 198 16.32 -22.79 16.00
N PRO A 199 15.66 -22.57 17.16
CA PRO A 199 15.24 -21.24 17.58
C PRO A 199 16.44 -20.36 17.92
N ILE A 200 16.36 -19.08 17.58
CA ILE A 200 17.34 -18.04 17.98
C ILE A 200 16.58 -16.82 18.53
N PRO A 201 17.23 -15.90 19.29
CA PRO A 201 16.54 -14.78 19.94
C PRO A 201 15.68 -13.88 19.02
N GLU A 202 16.00 -13.83 17.72
CA GLU A 202 15.30 -13.01 16.73
C GLU A 202 14.94 -13.82 15.46
N GLY A 203 14.36 -15.00 15.64
CA GLY A 203 13.79 -15.81 14.56
C GLY A 203 14.22 -17.27 14.64
N ALA A 204 14.60 -17.83 13.49
CA ALA A 204 15.09 -19.21 13.40
C ALA A 204 16.39 -19.27 12.60
N LYS A 205 17.20 -20.25 12.95
CA LYS A 205 18.33 -20.71 12.15
C LYS A 205 17.90 -21.98 11.41
N ALA A 206 17.99 -21.93 10.08
CA ALA A 206 17.71 -23.06 9.22
C ALA A 206 19.02 -23.73 8.81
N THR A 207 19.12 -25.03 9.08
CA THR A 207 20.28 -25.88 8.80
C THR A 207 19.92 -26.83 7.67
N LEU A 208 20.50 -26.59 6.50
CA LEU A 208 20.30 -27.38 5.30
C LEU A 208 21.40 -28.43 5.17
N SER A 209 21.02 -29.71 5.12
CA SER A 209 21.91 -30.84 4.86
C SER A 209 21.50 -31.50 3.55
N LEU A 210 22.36 -31.43 2.54
CA LEU A 210 22.04 -31.95 1.21
C LEU A 210 22.27 -33.46 1.15
N LYS A 211 21.20 -34.23 0.90
CA LYS A 211 21.31 -35.69 0.73
C LYS A 211 22.10 -36.09 -0.51
N LYS A 212 22.05 -35.25 -1.54
CA LYS A 212 22.79 -35.44 -2.80
C LYS A 212 23.33 -34.09 -3.26
N GLN A 213 24.64 -34.02 -3.45
CA GLN A 213 25.28 -32.80 -3.94
C GLN A 213 24.87 -32.54 -5.41
N PRO A 214 24.49 -31.29 -5.75
CA PRO A 214 24.31 -30.88 -7.13
C PRO A 214 25.58 -31.06 -7.96
N THR A 215 25.43 -31.54 -9.19
CA THR A 215 26.55 -31.66 -10.15
C THR A 215 26.78 -30.39 -10.97
N ALA A 216 25.98 -29.35 -10.74
CA ALA A 216 26.06 -28.05 -11.39
C ALA A 216 26.07 -26.95 -10.32
N PRO A 217 26.66 -25.77 -10.61
CA PRO A 217 26.63 -24.65 -9.69
C PRO A 217 25.19 -24.23 -9.38
N TYR A 218 24.91 -23.93 -8.12
CA TYR A 218 23.54 -23.74 -7.64
C TYR A 218 23.41 -22.64 -6.59
N LEU A 219 22.21 -22.11 -6.43
CA LEU A 219 21.80 -21.25 -5.32
C LEU A 219 20.71 -21.95 -4.53
N VAL A 220 20.55 -21.56 -3.26
CA VAL A 220 19.47 -22.03 -2.40
C VAL A 220 18.56 -20.85 -2.09
N GLU A 221 17.29 -20.98 -2.40
CA GLU A 221 16.25 -20.01 -2.04
C GLU A 221 15.36 -20.62 -0.94
N MET A 222 15.17 -19.90 0.17
CA MET A 222 14.37 -20.39 1.29
C MET A 222 13.06 -19.62 1.42
N THR A 223 11.96 -20.37 1.56
CA THR A 223 10.62 -19.82 1.82
C THR A 223 10.11 -20.31 3.16
N PRO A 224 10.08 -19.46 4.20
CA PRO A 224 9.60 -19.83 5.52
C PRO A 224 8.06 -19.90 5.57
N LEU A 225 7.55 -20.92 6.24
CA LEU A 225 6.19 -20.98 6.77
C LEU A 225 6.22 -20.39 8.19
N VAL A 226 5.41 -19.36 8.41
CA VAL A 226 5.40 -18.58 9.65
C VAL A 226 4.00 -18.53 10.25
N SER A 227 3.95 -18.44 11.58
CA SER A 227 2.75 -18.24 12.38
C SER A 227 2.94 -17.06 13.34
N GLY A 228 1.85 -16.53 13.91
CA GLY A 228 1.95 -15.49 14.95
C GLY A 228 2.37 -14.10 14.47
N LEU A 229 2.45 -13.86 13.15
CA LEU A 229 2.73 -12.53 12.60
C LEU A 229 1.57 -11.57 12.84
N ALA A 230 1.81 -10.51 13.60
CA ALA A 230 0.83 -9.43 13.80
C ALA A 230 0.45 -8.74 12.48
N GLY A 231 -0.70 -8.08 12.47
CA GLY A 231 -1.20 -7.29 11.33
C GLY A 231 -2.13 -8.05 10.38
N LEU A 232 -2.15 -9.38 10.41
CA LEU A 232 -3.10 -10.18 9.62
C LEU A 232 -3.78 -11.29 10.46
N PRO A 233 -4.87 -10.98 11.17
CA PRO A 233 -5.76 -11.99 11.77
C PRO A 233 -6.27 -13.00 10.73
N ASP A 234 -6.43 -14.28 11.12
CA ASP A 234 -7.10 -15.29 10.27
C ASP A 234 -8.62 -15.11 10.28
N VAL A 235 -9.08 -14.02 9.67
CA VAL A 235 -10.50 -13.73 9.52
C VAL A 235 -11.20 -14.76 8.62
N TRP A 236 -10.48 -15.47 7.75
CA TRP A 236 -11.09 -16.47 6.88
C TRP A 236 -11.63 -17.67 7.66
N THR A 237 -10.89 -18.12 8.66
CA THR A 237 -11.32 -19.21 9.55
C THR A 237 -12.22 -18.69 10.67
N GLY A 238 -11.90 -17.53 11.25
CA GLY A 238 -12.58 -17.01 12.44
C GLY A 238 -13.78 -16.09 12.19
N PHE A 239 -14.22 -15.89 10.94
CA PHE A 239 -15.25 -14.90 10.62
C PHE A 239 -16.57 -15.13 11.36
N ASP A 240 -17.05 -16.37 11.40
CA ASP A 240 -18.34 -16.68 11.99
C ASP A 240 -18.34 -16.40 13.50
N ASP A 241 -17.27 -16.74 14.21
CA ASP A 241 -17.11 -16.42 15.64
C ASP A 241 -17.11 -14.91 15.88
N LEU A 242 -16.41 -14.15 15.02
CA LEU A 242 -16.40 -12.69 15.10
C LEU A 242 -17.80 -12.11 14.89
N ARG A 243 -18.52 -12.57 13.86
CA ARG A 243 -19.89 -12.16 13.55
C ARG A 243 -20.82 -12.46 14.73
N ASP A 244 -20.79 -13.68 15.23
CA ASP A 244 -21.75 -14.16 16.23
C ASP A 244 -21.51 -13.49 17.58
N SER A 245 -20.25 -13.17 17.91
CA SER A 245 -19.93 -12.42 19.12
C SER A 245 -20.57 -11.03 19.17
N LEU A 246 -20.73 -10.36 18.01
CA LEU A 246 -21.37 -9.04 17.94
C LEU A 246 -22.85 -9.07 18.29
N LEU A 247 -23.53 -10.23 18.14
CA LEU A 247 -24.95 -10.36 18.41
C LEU A 247 -25.29 -10.16 19.89
N ALA A 248 -24.33 -10.31 20.80
CA ALA A 248 -24.49 -10.00 22.21
C ALA A 248 -24.84 -8.52 22.46
N LEU A 249 -24.38 -7.62 21.58
CA LEU A 249 -24.60 -6.17 21.70
C LEU A 249 -25.99 -5.72 21.27
N LYS A 250 -26.76 -6.58 20.59
CA LYS A 250 -28.16 -6.31 20.20
C LYS A 250 -29.07 -5.99 21.39
N LEU A 251 -28.70 -6.47 22.58
CA LEU A 251 -29.48 -6.28 23.80
C LEU A 251 -29.28 -4.90 24.44
N VAL A 252 -28.26 -4.15 24.01
CA VAL A 252 -28.02 -2.78 24.49
C VAL A 252 -28.99 -1.83 23.78
N LYS A 253 -29.75 -1.06 24.54
CA LYS A 253 -30.71 -0.09 24.02
C LYS A 253 -30.04 1.27 23.93
N PHE A 254 -29.63 1.63 22.71
CA PHE A 254 -29.03 2.93 22.42
C PHE A 254 -30.11 4.02 22.26
N GLY A 255 -29.89 5.18 22.88
CA GLY A 255 -30.78 6.33 22.75
C GLY A 255 -30.40 7.25 21.58
N ALA A 256 -31.06 8.41 21.53
CA ALA A 256 -30.93 9.39 20.45
C ALA A 256 -29.54 10.06 20.40
N GLY A 257 -28.67 9.86 21.40
CA GLY A 257 -27.30 10.36 21.43
C GLY A 257 -26.31 9.57 20.56
N LEU A 258 -26.59 8.31 20.21
CA LEU A 258 -25.70 7.49 19.40
C LEU A 258 -25.52 8.07 17.99
N ARG A 259 -24.27 8.19 17.52
CA ARG A 259 -23.94 8.75 16.21
C ARG A 259 -23.23 7.78 15.27
N PHE A 260 -22.38 6.88 15.77
CA PHE A 260 -21.62 5.94 14.94
C PHE A 260 -20.98 4.81 15.76
N PHE A 261 -20.53 3.77 15.06
CA PHE A 261 -19.62 2.76 15.60
C PHE A 261 -18.24 2.83 14.95
N ILE A 262 -17.18 2.55 15.70
CA ILE A 262 -15.90 2.16 15.08
C ILE A 262 -16.00 0.70 14.67
N HIS A 263 -15.54 0.41 13.45
CA HIS A 263 -15.55 -0.91 12.86
C HIS A 263 -14.90 -1.97 13.78
N PRO A 264 -15.46 -3.17 13.93
CA PRO A 264 -14.97 -4.18 14.88
C PRO A 264 -13.53 -4.67 14.63
N LEU A 265 -13.07 -4.62 13.38
CA LEU A 265 -11.69 -4.95 12.96
C LEU A 265 -10.73 -3.75 12.94
N ALA A 266 -11.14 -2.57 13.43
CA ALA A 266 -10.28 -1.40 13.49
C ALA A 266 -9.00 -1.70 14.30
N GLY A 267 -7.85 -1.27 13.78
CA GLY A 267 -6.54 -1.49 14.39
C GLY A 267 -6.00 -2.93 14.32
N MET A 268 -6.77 -3.91 13.80
CA MET A 268 -6.32 -5.30 13.69
C MET A 268 -5.62 -5.63 12.37
N LEU A 269 -5.98 -4.89 11.31
CA LEU A 269 -5.48 -5.11 9.96
C LEU A 269 -4.37 -4.10 9.66
N ASP A 270 -3.16 -4.62 9.49
CA ASP A 270 -2.00 -3.88 9.01
C ASP A 270 -1.16 -4.78 8.11
N LEU A 271 -1.09 -4.40 6.83
CA LEU A 271 -0.30 -5.11 5.83
C LEU A 271 1.04 -4.42 5.56
N GLU A 272 1.40 -3.40 6.34
CA GLU A 272 2.76 -2.86 6.30
C GLU A 272 3.76 -3.86 6.91
N GLY A 273 4.95 -3.92 6.32
CA GLY A 273 5.99 -4.85 6.78
C GLY A 273 5.72 -6.32 6.41
N SER A 274 6.02 -7.23 7.34
CA SER A 274 6.10 -8.68 7.06
C SER A 274 4.75 -9.34 6.75
N ALA A 275 3.65 -8.85 7.35
CA ALA A 275 2.30 -9.37 7.08
C ALA A 275 1.89 -9.20 5.61
N GLY A 276 2.33 -8.12 4.97
CA GLY A 276 2.05 -7.86 3.55
C GLY A 276 2.67 -8.90 2.59
N TYR A 277 3.72 -9.62 3.01
CA TYR A 277 4.36 -10.70 2.23
C TYR A 277 3.81 -12.09 2.52
N LEU A 278 2.83 -12.21 3.42
CA LEU A 278 2.26 -13.49 3.81
C LEU A 278 1.19 -13.96 2.79
N ILE A 279 1.32 -15.20 2.33
CA ILE A 279 0.22 -15.96 1.71
C ILE A 279 -0.35 -16.89 2.79
N PRO A 280 -1.56 -16.62 3.31
CA PRO A 280 -2.20 -17.51 4.27
C PRO A 280 -2.35 -18.94 3.73
N ASN A 281 -2.12 -19.93 4.58
CA ASN A 281 -2.18 -21.34 4.20
C ASN A 281 -3.40 -22.09 4.77
N SER A 282 -4.31 -21.40 5.46
CA SER A 282 -5.52 -22.01 6.03
C SER A 282 -6.43 -22.59 4.94
N SER A 283 -7.18 -23.64 5.29
CA SER A 283 -8.12 -24.29 4.37
C SER A 283 -9.19 -23.30 3.88
N ALA A 284 -9.70 -22.46 4.78
CA ALA A 284 -10.68 -21.42 4.46
C ALA A 284 -10.14 -20.40 3.44
N TYR A 285 -8.91 -19.92 3.62
CA TYR A 285 -8.28 -19.02 2.66
C TYR A 285 -8.16 -19.66 1.27
N ARG A 286 -7.65 -20.90 1.20
CA ARG A 286 -7.45 -21.65 -0.06
C ARG A 286 -8.76 -21.87 -0.81
N MET A 287 -9.82 -22.25 -0.09
CA MET A 287 -11.15 -22.46 -0.68
C MET A 287 -11.74 -21.17 -1.26
N GLY A 288 -11.60 -20.06 -0.54
CA GLY A 288 -12.03 -18.76 -1.05
C GLY A 288 -11.18 -18.29 -2.24
N PHE A 289 -9.87 -18.56 -2.25
CA PHE A 289 -9.00 -18.24 -3.37
C PHE A 289 -9.32 -19.08 -4.61
N GLU A 290 -9.59 -20.37 -4.45
CA GLU A 290 -10.10 -21.25 -5.51
C GLU A 290 -11.39 -20.67 -6.13
N SER A 291 -12.32 -20.24 -5.28
CA SER A 291 -13.58 -19.63 -5.74
C SER A 291 -13.33 -18.34 -6.52
N PHE A 292 -12.37 -17.51 -6.09
CA PHE A 292 -11.94 -16.31 -6.81
C PHE A 292 -11.35 -16.66 -8.19
N LEU A 293 -10.43 -17.61 -8.26
CA LEU A 293 -9.81 -18.05 -9.51
C LEU A 293 -10.83 -18.64 -10.49
N THR A 294 -11.77 -19.43 -9.96
CA THR A 294 -12.87 -20.02 -10.74
C THR A 294 -13.77 -18.94 -11.35
N ARG A 295 -14.13 -17.90 -10.58
CA ARG A 295 -14.92 -16.77 -11.11
C ARG A 295 -14.14 -15.95 -12.15
N ARG A 296 -12.87 -15.68 -11.89
CA ARG A 296 -12.02 -14.84 -12.74
C ARG A 296 -11.69 -15.49 -14.08
N TYR A 297 -11.27 -16.75 -14.06
CA TYR A 297 -10.74 -17.43 -15.24
C TYR A 297 -11.74 -18.35 -15.91
N ARG A 298 -12.78 -18.81 -15.20
CA ARG A 298 -13.80 -19.78 -15.63
C ARG A 298 -13.27 -21.17 -15.99
N LYS A 299 -12.13 -21.26 -16.66
CA LYS A 299 -11.46 -22.49 -17.10
C LYS A 299 -10.01 -22.47 -16.67
N VAL A 300 -9.49 -23.63 -16.24
CA VAL A 300 -8.11 -23.77 -15.77
C VAL A 300 -7.11 -23.46 -16.89
N GLU A 301 -7.43 -23.74 -18.15
CA GLU A 301 -6.60 -23.40 -19.32
C GLU A 301 -6.33 -21.90 -19.43
N THR A 302 -7.34 -21.08 -19.11
CA THR A 302 -7.20 -19.62 -19.14
C THR A 302 -6.28 -19.15 -18.02
N LEU A 303 -6.41 -19.73 -16.82
CA LEU A 303 -5.48 -19.50 -15.72
C LEU A 303 -4.06 -19.89 -16.13
N ARG A 304 -3.87 -21.08 -16.73
CA ARG A 304 -2.54 -21.58 -17.14
C ARG A 304 -1.83 -20.61 -18.08
N MET A 305 -2.56 -20.06 -19.06
CA MET A 305 -2.04 -19.05 -19.98
C MET A 305 -1.70 -17.74 -19.25
N ARG A 306 -2.58 -17.27 -18.36
CA ARG A 306 -2.42 -15.99 -17.65
C ARG A 306 -1.36 -16.02 -16.55
N TRP A 307 -1.12 -17.19 -15.96
CA TRP A 307 -0.02 -17.43 -15.02
C TRP A 307 1.28 -17.84 -15.72
N ALA A 308 1.27 -17.93 -17.06
CA ALA A 308 2.44 -18.16 -17.90
C ALA A 308 3.24 -19.42 -17.53
N PHE A 309 2.56 -20.55 -17.34
CA PHE A 309 3.23 -21.84 -17.08
C PHE A 309 4.12 -22.27 -18.25
N ARG A 310 5.29 -22.81 -17.92
CA ARG A 310 6.32 -23.25 -18.87
C ARG A 310 6.54 -24.76 -18.88
N ALA A 311 6.48 -25.39 -17.71
CA ALA A 311 6.65 -26.83 -17.56
C ALA A 311 5.71 -27.35 -16.47
N GLY A 312 4.89 -28.33 -16.85
CA GLY A 312 3.74 -28.75 -16.06
C GLY A 312 2.69 -27.63 -15.94
N ALA A 313 1.52 -27.98 -15.44
CA ALA A 313 0.49 -27.01 -15.06
C ALA A 313 -0.49 -27.66 -14.08
N PRO A 314 -1.15 -26.87 -13.21
CA PRO A 314 -2.18 -27.38 -12.33
C PRO A 314 -3.34 -27.97 -13.15
N ALA A 315 -3.83 -29.14 -12.75
CA ALA A 315 -4.94 -29.81 -13.41
C ALA A 315 -6.29 -29.11 -13.13
N THR A 316 -6.44 -28.53 -11.94
CA THR A 316 -7.69 -27.91 -11.44
C THR A 316 -7.42 -26.55 -10.79
N MET A 317 -8.49 -25.79 -10.53
CA MET A 317 -8.39 -24.54 -9.76
C MET A 317 -7.99 -24.79 -8.29
N GLU A 318 -8.45 -25.89 -7.69
CA GLU A 318 -8.04 -26.32 -6.35
C GLU A 318 -6.51 -26.48 -6.25
N VAL A 319 -5.89 -27.16 -7.23
CA VAL A 319 -4.42 -27.32 -7.26
C VAL A 319 -3.75 -25.95 -7.41
N ALA A 320 -4.27 -25.08 -8.29
CA ALA A 320 -3.73 -23.73 -8.47
C ALA A 320 -3.82 -22.87 -7.20
N ALA A 321 -4.91 -22.97 -6.44
CA ALA A 321 -5.18 -22.16 -5.25
C ALA A 321 -4.28 -22.48 -4.06
N ARG A 322 -3.68 -23.68 -4.03
CA ARG A 322 -2.73 -24.09 -2.98
C ARG A 322 -1.26 -23.94 -3.37
N LEU A 323 -0.95 -23.46 -4.58
CA LEU A 323 0.43 -23.28 -5.03
C LEU A 323 1.13 -22.20 -4.21
N VAL A 324 2.36 -22.49 -3.80
CA VAL A 324 3.22 -21.61 -3.02
C VAL A 324 4.39 -21.15 -3.88
N PRO A 325 4.63 -19.84 -4.02
CA PRO A 325 5.82 -19.36 -4.71
C PRO A 325 7.10 -19.73 -3.94
N LEU A 326 8.09 -20.30 -4.63
CA LEU A 326 9.35 -20.76 -4.02
C LEU A 326 10.57 -19.93 -4.39
N ALA A 327 10.79 -19.75 -5.69
CA ALA A 327 12.04 -19.17 -6.20
C ALA A 327 11.84 -18.49 -7.55
N VAL A 328 12.67 -17.48 -7.84
CA VAL A 328 12.82 -16.87 -9.18
C VAL A 328 14.31 -16.78 -9.52
N THR A 329 14.65 -17.16 -10.76
CA THR A 329 15.99 -17.04 -11.31
C THR A 329 16.33 -15.58 -11.58
N THR A 330 17.44 -15.06 -11.05
CA THR A 330 17.80 -13.63 -11.21
C THR A 330 18.73 -13.34 -12.40
N ASN A 331 19.49 -14.33 -12.88
CA ASN A 331 20.58 -14.11 -13.86
C ASN A 331 20.21 -14.51 -15.31
N ARG A 332 18.94 -14.80 -15.59
CA ARG A 332 18.49 -15.28 -16.92
C ARG A 332 17.39 -14.39 -17.50
N THR A 333 17.39 -14.25 -18.83
CA THR A 333 16.29 -13.68 -19.60
C THR A 333 15.79 -14.71 -20.63
N PRO A 334 14.51 -15.12 -20.62
CA PRO A 334 13.50 -14.79 -19.61
C PRO A 334 13.79 -15.47 -18.26
N GLN A 335 13.31 -14.86 -17.17
CA GLN A 335 13.39 -15.43 -15.83
C GLN A 335 12.39 -16.59 -15.69
N LEU A 336 12.76 -17.61 -14.91
CA LEU A 336 11.89 -18.70 -14.48
C LEU A 336 11.51 -18.54 -13.02
N GLY A 337 10.25 -18.81 -12.70
CA GLY A 337 9.74 -18.90 -11.33
C GLY A 337 9.23 -20.30 -11.04
N TYR A 338 9.34 -20.72 -9.78
CA TYR A 338 8.91 -22.04 -9.33
C TYR A 338 7.83 -21.94 -8.27
N LEU A 339 6.81 -22.79 -8.42
CA LEU A 339 5.67 -22.91 -7.51
C LEU A 339 5.61 -24.33 -6.96
N LEU A 340 5.26 -24.48 -5.68
CA LEU A 340 5.12 -25.76 -4.98
C LEU A 340 3.67 -26.07 -4.71
N ASP A 341 3.23 -27.27 -5.07
CA ASP A 341 2.12 -27.95 -4.44
C ASP A 341 2.65 -28.86 -3.34
N GLU A 342 2.53 -28.41 -2.10
CA GLU A 342 3.04 -29.15 -0.93
C GLU A 342 2.31 -30.48 -0.75
N LYS A 343 0.99 -30.52 -1.04
CA LYS A 343 0.15 -31.70 -0.82
C LYS A 343 0.56 -32.87 -1.72
N GLU A 344 0.88 -32.57 -2.98
CA GLU A 344 1.31 -33.57 -3.96
C GLU A 344 2.83 -33.69 -4.10
N GLY A 345 3.61 -32.80 -3.46
CA GLY A 345 5.06 -32.74 -3.61
C GLY A 345 5.52 -32.38 -5.03
N ARG A 346 4.68 -31.64 -5.78
CA ARG A 346 4.92 -31.30 -7.19
C ARG A 346 5.31 -29.84 -7.34
N PHE A 347 6.14 -29.55 -8.33
CA PHE A 347 6.50 -28.19 -8.69
C PHE A 347 6.09 -27.84 -10.11
N PHE A 348 5.87 -26.55 -10.32
CA PHE A 348 5.50 -25.99 -11.60
C PHE A 348 6.39 -24.80 -11.95
N ALA A 349 6.78 -24.69 -13.21
CA ALA A 349 7.58 -23.56 -13.69
C ALA A 349 6.68 -22.52 -14.36
N ILE A 350 6.90 -21.24 -14.08
CA ILE A 350 6.24 -20.09 -14.69
C ILE A 350 7.26 -19.10 -15.26
N GLU A 351 6.81 -18.17 -16.11
CA GLU A 351 7.57 -16.95 -16.45
C GLU A 351 7.05 -15.78 -15.60
N PRO A 352 7.74 -15.39 -14.51
CA PRO A 352 7.24 -14.42 -13.53
C PRO A 352 6.90 -13.07 -14.16
N ALA A 353 7.74 -12.58 -15.09
CA ALA A 353 7.53 -11.30 -15.74
C ALA A 353 6.23 -11.20 -16.55
N LYS A 354 5.64 -12.34 -16.95
CA LYS A 354 4.35 -12.41 -17.66
C LYS A 354 3.22 -13.00 -16.81
N SER A 355 3.55 -13.50 -15.63
CA SER A 355 2.59 -14.20 -14.76
C SER A 355 1.72 -13.20 -14.01
N ARG A 356 0.44 -13.54 -13.85
CA ARG A 356 -0.51 -12.83 -12.99
C ARG A 356 -0.66 -13.42 -11.58
N LEU A 357 0.06 -14.50 -11.26
CA LEU A 357 -0.13 -15.25 -10.02
C LEU A 357 -0.06 -14.35 -8.79
N TRP A 358 0.97 -13.53 -8.71
CA TRP A 358 1.19 -12.69 -7.54
C TRP A 358 0.13 -11.60 -7.42
N GLN A 359 -0.23 -10.95 -8.53
CA GLN A 359 -1.29 -9.94 -8.54
C GLN A 359 -2.64 -10.54 -8.16
N ASP A 360 -2.94 -11.76 -8.61
CA ASP A 360 -4.20 -12.43 -8.26
C ASP A 360 -4.27 -12.79 -6.76
N HIS A 361 -3.16 -13.21 -6.14
CA HIS A 361 -3.10 -13.42 -4.68
C HIS A 361 -3.33 -12.13 -3.90
N LEU A 362 -2.63 -11.06 -4.26
CA LEU A 362 -2.78 -9.75 -3.61
C LEU A 362 -4.20 -9.21 -3.78
N GLU A 363 -4.75 -9.31 -5.01
CA GLU A 363 -6.11 -8.88 -5.35
C GLU A 363 -7.15 -9.66 -4.53
N TYR A 364 -7.03 -10.99 -4.45
CA TYR A 364 -7.93 -11.80 -3.64
C TYR A 364 -7.82 -11.50 -2.14
N ARG A 365 -6.60 -11.40 -1.60
CA ARG A 365 -6.39 -11.11 -0.17
C ARG A 365 -7.09 -9.81 0.21
N GLU A 366 -6.79 -8.70 -0.50
CA GLU A 366 -7.40 -7.42 -0.18
C GLU A 366 -8.91 -7.39 -0.47
N HIS A 367 -9.37 -8.06 -1.52
CA HIS A 367 -10.80 -8.18 -1.81
C HIS A 367 -11.55 -8.93 -0.70
N SER A 368 -11.03 -10.08 -0.26
CA SER A 368 -11.67 -10.87 0.80
C SER A 368 -11.71 -10.12 2.14
N LEU A 369 -10.63 -9.45 2.52
CA LEU A 369 -10.61 -8.58 3.71
C LEU A 369 -11.66 -7.47 3.62
N ARG A 370 -11.76 -6.79 2.48
CA ARG A 370 -12.81 -5.78 2.23
C ARG A 370 -14.20 -6.35 2.43
N GLU A 371 -14.46 -7.53 1.85
CA GLU A 371 -15.77 -8.17 1.95
C GLU A 371 -16.12 -8.49 3.40
N TYR A 372 -15.19 -9.04 4.19
CA TYR A 372 -15.43 -9.30 5.60
C TYR A 372 -15.68 -8.02 6.40
N MET A 373 -14.93 -6.94 6.14
CA MET A 373 -15.19 -5.64 6.77
C MET A 373 -16.57 -5.10 6.42
N ASN A 374 -16.94 -5.10 5.14
CA ASN A 374 -18.27 -4.67 4.72
C ASN A 374 -19.39 -5.57 5.29
N GLN A 375 -19.17 -6.88 5.43
CA GLN A 375 -20.13 -7.79 6.05
C GLN A 375 -20.29 -7.52 7.55
N LEU A 376 -19.21 -7.31 8.30
CA LEU A 376 -19.31 -6.98 9.73
C LEU A 376 -19.98 -5.62 9.96
N ALA A 377 -19.64 -4.61 9.15
CA ALA A 377 -20.34 -3.33 9.19
C ALA A 377 -21.85 -3.49 8.92
N GLN A 378 -22.23 -4.35 7.98
CA GLN A 378 -23.63 -4.67 7.70
C GLN A 378 -24.31 -5.37 8.89
N VAL A 379 -23.63 -6.34 9.53
CA VAL A 379 -24.15 -7.03 10.72
C VAL A 379 -24.38 -6.05 11.86
N VAL A 380 -23.46 -5.12 12.11
CA VAL A 380 -23.65 -4.06 13.12
C VAL A 380 -24.88 -3.21 12.79
N ASN A 381 -25.04 -2.78 11.54
CA ASN A 381 -26.19 -1.97 11.12
C ASN A 381 -27.53 -2.71 11.26
N ASP A 382 -27.57 -3.98 10.89
CA ASP A 382 -28.81 -4.77 10.84
C ASP A 382 -29.21 -5.34 12.20
N GLN A 383 -28.23 -5.66 13.06
CA GLN A 383 -28.47 -6.38 14.31
C GLN A 383 -28.25 -5.55 15.57
N VAL A 384 -27.45 -4.48 15.52
CA VAL A 384 -27.14 -3.66 16.70
C VAL A 384 -27.84 -2.30 16.60
N ALA A 385 -27.39 -1.44 15.69
CA ALA A 385 -28.05 -0.17 15.39
C ALA A 385 -27.58 0.39 14.04
N ASN A 386 -28.52 0.89 13.24
CA ASN A 386 -28.26 1.43 11.91
C ASN A 386 -27.72 2.87 12.00
N VAL A 387 -26.45 3.01 12.38
CA VAL A 387 -25.67 4.24 12.38
C VAL A 387 -24.41 4.04 11.53
N PRO A 388 -23.73 5.10 11.06
CA PRO A 388 -22.48 4.92 10.32
C PRO A 388 -21.48 4.00 11.05
N VAL A 389 -20.94 3.01 10.34
CA VAL A 389 -19.80 2.21 10.82
C VAL A 389 -18.54 2.76 10.17
N VAL A 390 -17.62 3.25 10.99
CA VAL A 390 -16.41 3.95 10.58
C VAL A 390 -15.21 3.00 10.68
N THR A 391 -14.57 2.71 9.55
CA THR A 391 -13.30 1.96 9.57
C THR A 391 -12.16 2.85 10.01
N GLN A 392 -11.21 2.30 10.75
CA GLN A 392 -9.91 2.94 10.92
C GLN A 392 -9.07 2.70 9.66
N GLN A 393 -8.54 3.76 9.08
CA GLN A 393 -7.49 3.70 8.08
C GLN A 393 -6.15 3.76 8.81
N ALA A 394 -5.32 2.76 8.58
CA ALA A 394 -3.95 2.70 9.08
C ALA A 394 -2.97 2.42 7.93
N GLY A 395 -1.78 3.02 8.00
CA GLY A 395 -0.70 2.80 7.05
C GLY A 395 -0.98 3.36 5.65
N SER A 396 -0.47 2.69 4.63
CA SER A 396 -0.61 3.08 3.23
C SER A 396 -2.03 2.86 2.68
N LEU A 397 -2.34 3.48 1.53
CA LEU A 397 -3.62 3.29 0.84
C LEU A 397 -3.78 1.85 0.34
N ARG A 398 -4.78 1.14 0.86
CA ARG A 398 -5.10 -0.27 0.52
C ARG A 398 -6.56 -0.43 0.10
N ARG A 399 -6.86 -1.45 -0.71
CA ARG A 399 -8.22 -1.67 -1.25
C ARG A 399 -9.21 -2.11 -0.18
N PHE A 400 -8.75 -2.73 0.90
CA PHE A 400 -9.63 -3.24 1.95
C PHE A 400 -10.25 -2.14 2.83
N HIS A 401 -9.65 -0.94 2.87
CA HIS A 401 -10.23 0.23 3.53
C HIS A 401 -11.32 0.94 2.70
N ILE A 402 -11.55 0.53 1.45
CA ILE A 402 -12.40 1.26 0.49
C ILE A 402 -13.71 0.49 0.31
N ASN A 403 -14.86 1.07 0.66
CA ASN A 403 -16.15 0.42 0.38
C ASN A 403 -16.48 0.51 -1.11
N ASP A 404 -16.66 -0.63 -1.79
CA ASP A 404 -17.03 -0.74 -3.20
C ASP A 404 -18.49 -1.19 -3.43
N ARG A 405 -19.28 -1.34 -2.36
CA ARG A 405 -20.70 -1.71 -2.45
C ARG A 405 -21.56 -0.50 -2.78
N GLN A 406 -22.57 -0.68 -3.61
CA GLN A 406 -23.53 0.37 -3.94
C GLN A 406 -24.39 0.80 -2.74
N ALA A 407 -24.64 -0.12 -1.81
CA ALA A 407 -25.39 0.12 -0.59
C ALA A 407 -24.85 -0.78 0.54
N GLY A 408 -24.97 -0.29 1.79
CA GLY A 408 -24.51 -0.99 2.98
C GLY A 408 -22.98 -1.02 3.15
N GLY A 409 -22.52 -1.76 4.15
CA GLY A 409 -21.09 -1.86 4.49
C GLY A 409 -20.55 -0.64 5.25
N MET A 410 -19.26 -0.36 5.10
CA MET A 410 -18.58 0.74 5.79
C MET A 410 -19.12 2.10 5.32
N ALA A 411 -19.45 2.98 6.26
CA ALA A 411 -20.06 4.30 5.99
C ALA A 411 -19.13 5.47 6.36
N GLY A 412 -18.00 5.20 6.99
CA GLY A 412 -16.99 6.21 7.31
C GLY A 412 -15.57 5.66 7.26
N ILE A 413 -14.61 6.57 7.11
CA ILE A 413 -13.17 6.31 7.19
C ILE A 413 -12.60 7.28 8.23
N GLY A 414 -11.97 6.72 9.24
CA GLY A 414 -11.42 7.45 10.36
C GLY A 414 -9.92 7.24 10.49
N ILE A 415 -9.22 8.21 11.08
CA ILE A 415 -7.78 8.09 11.38
C ILE A 415 -7.49 8.10 12.86
N GLU A 416 -6.39 7.47 13.24
CA GLU A 416 -5.73 7.72 14.51
C GLU A 416 -4.38 8.34 14.22
N ALA A 417 -4.08 9.50 14.82
CA ALA A 417 -2.89 10.25 14.46
C ALA A 417 -2.29 11.01 15.64
N ARG A 418 -0.96 11.05 15.65
CA ARG A 418 -0.16 12.01 16.41
C ARG A 418 0.24 13.16 15.51
N ALA A 419 0.71 14.26 16.10
CA ALA A 419 1.15 15.44 15.36
C ALA A 419 2.09 15.13 14.18
N ALA A 420 3.10 14.28 14.39
CA ALA A 420 4.07 13.92 13.36
C ALA A 420 3.49 13.11 12.17
N GLY A 421 2.37 12.40 12.38
CA GLY A 421 1.75 11.55 11.35
C GLY A 421 0.48 12.14 10.72
N LEU A 422 -0.04 13.26 11.26
CA LEU A 422 -1.38 13.74 10.93
C LEU A 422 -1.62 13.97 9.43
N HIS A 423 -0.70 14.64 8.75
CA HIS A 423 -0.83 14.89 7.30
C HIS A 423 -0.88 13.59 6.51
N ARG A 424 -0.02 12.63 6.88
CA ARG A 424 0.11 11.35 6.21
C ARG A 424 -1.15 10.51 6.37
N GLU A 425 -1.59 10.27 7.61
CA GLU A 425 -2.77 9.45 7.88
C GLU A 425 -4.04 10.10 7.29
N ALA A 426 -4.24 11.41 7.49
CA ALA A 426 -5.40 12.10 6.92
C ALA A 426 -5.40 12.04 5.37
N GLY A 427 -4.23 12.18 4.75
CA GLY A 427 -4.10 12.09 3.30
C GLY A 427 -4.42 10.70 2.76
N TYR A 428 -3.96 9.64 3.43
CA TYR A 428 -4.32 8.27 3.07
C TYR A 428 -5.81 7.99 3.22
N ALA A 429 -6.43 8.43 4.32
CA ALA A 429 -7.87 8.32 4.54
C ALA A 429 -8.69 9.04 3.46
N ILE A 430 -8.29 10.27 3.08
CA ILE A 430 -8.95 11.02 2.01
C ILE A 430 -8.73 10.35 0.64
N GLY A 431 -7.53 9.83 0.38
CA GLY A 431 -7.26 9.02 -0.82
C GLY A 431 -8.21 7.82 -0.92
N ALA A 432 -8.43 7.10 0.19
CA ALA A 432 -9.37 6.00 0.26
C ALA A 432 -10.83 6.45 0.08
N ALA A 433 -11.23 7.53 0.75
CA ALA A 433 -12.59 8.08 0.68
C ALA A 433 -12.97 8.53 -0.73
N ARG A 434 -12.00 9.02 -1.50
CA ARG A 434 -12.21 9.43 -2.89
C ARG A 434 -12.49 8.27 -3.84
N LEU A 435 -11.99 7.08 -3.51
CA LEU A 435 -12.11 5.85 -4.30
C LEU A 435 -13.33 5.00 -3.90
N ALA A 436 -13.98 5.32 -2.78
CA ALA A 436 -15.15 4.59 -2.31
C ALA A 436 -16.36 4.80 -3.24
N THR A 437 -17.16 3.75 -3.38
CA THR A 437 -18.39 3.77 -4.20
C THR A 437 -19.45 4.65 -3.58
N PRO A 438 -19.83 4.50 -2.30
CA PRO A 438 -20.56 5.55 -1.60
C PRO A 438 -19.57 6.51 -0.94
N ARG A 439 -19.87 7.80 -0.90
CA ARG A 439 -19.03 8.77 -0.16
C ARG A 439 -19.06 8.41 1.34
N PRO A 440 -17.90 8.15 1.97
CA PRO A 440 -17.84 7.87 3.40
C PRO A 440 -17.70 9.17 4.19
N TRP A 441 -18.14 9.17 5.44
CA TRP A 441 -17.82 10.24 6.38
C TRP A 441 -16.33 10.17 6.76
N CYS A 442 -15.63 11.30 6.75
CA CYS A 442 -14.22 11.36 7.14
C CYS A 442 -14.02 12.13 8.46
N LEU A 443 -13.38 11.52 9.45
CA LEU A 443 -13.08 12.15 10.75
C LEU A 443 -11.80 11.63 11.40
N ALA A 444 -11.27 12.34 12.40
CA ALA A 444 -10.26 11.76 13.29
C ALA A 444 -10.93 10.98 14.44
N LEU A 445 -10.67 9.68 14.53
CA LEU A 445 -11.13 8.83 15.64
C LEU A 445 -10.32 9.04 16.91
N SER A 446 -9.05 9.40 16.77
CA SER A 446 -8.15 9.70 17.89
C SER A 446 -7.04 10.63 17.47
N LEU A 447 -6.97 11.81 18.07
CA LEU A 447 -5.82 12.70 18.05
C LEU A 447 -5.03 12.52 19.34
N GLU A 448 -3.80 12.01 19.22
CA GLU A 448 -2.99 11.57 20.34
C GLU A 448 -1.83 12.51 20.66
N GLY A 449 -1.53 12.66 21.95
CA GLY A 449 -0.28 13.27 22.42
C GLY A 449 -0.24 14.79 22.35
N TYR A 450 -1.39 15.46 22.24
CA TYR A 450 -1.47 16.92 22.22
C TYR A 450 -1.46 17.49 23.64
N GLN A 451 -0.41 18.24 23.98
CA GLN A 451 -0.19 18.81 25.32
C GLN A 451 -0.40 20.33 25.37
N THR A 452 -0.50 21.00 24.22
CA THR A 452 -0.70 22.46 24.14
C THR A 452 -1.94 22.80 23.30
N LYS A 453 -2.55 23.95 23.59
CA LYS A 453 -3.71 24.46 22.86
C LYS A 453 -3.39 24.75 21.39
N GLU A 454 -2.21 25.29 21.13
CA GLU A 454 -1.74 25.68 19.79
C GLU A 454 -1.60 24.44 18.91
N ALA A 455 -0.88 23.42 19.39
CA ALA A 455 -0.69 22.18 18.64
C ALA A 455 -2.02 21.47 18.35
N LEU A 456 -2.96 21.50 19.30
CA LEU A 456 -4.29 20.94 19.10
C LEU A 456 -5.09 21.74 18.07
N THR A 457 -5.04 23.07 18.15
CA THR A 457 -5.73 23.97 17.21
C THR A 457 -5.21 23.75 15.79
N ASP A 458 -3.89 23.65 15.62
CA ASP A 458 -3.24 23.38 14.33
C ASP A 458 -3.63 22.01 13.77
N ALA A 459 -3.80 21.01 14.63
CA ALA A 459 -4.26 19.69 14.22
C ALA A 459 -5.70 19.74 13.67
N PHE A 460 -6.61 20.40 14.39
CA PHE A 460 -8.00 20.59 13.93
C PHE A 460 -8.07 21.41 12.63
N GLU A 461 -7.24 22.44 12.50
CA GLU A 461 -7.13 23.23 11.27
C GLU A 461 -6.60 22.38 10.10
N THR A 462 -5.63 21.50 10.36
CA THR A 462 -5.11 20.56 9.36
C THR A 462 -6.19 19.58 8.89
N LEU A 463 -6.95 18.99 9.82
CA LEU A 463 -8.10 18.13 9.53
C LEU A 463 -9.14 18.87 8.67
N ARG A 464 -9.44 20.13 9.01
CA ARG A 464 -10.38 20.96 8.27
C ARG A 464 -9.90 21.19 6.84
N ARG A 465 -8.65 21.64 6.66
CA ARG A 465 -8.08 22.00 5.36
C ARG A 465 -7.94 20.82 4.39
N ILE A 466 -7.69 19.60 4.88
CA ILE A 466 -7.64 18.40 4.03
C ILE A 466 -9.03 17.83 3.71
N GLY A 467 -10.06 18.29 4.42
CA GLY A 467 -11.46 17.94 4.16
C GLY A 467 -12.09 16.95 5.13
N MET A 468 -11.44 16.63 6.26
CA MET A 468 -12.08 15.86 7.33
C MET A 468 -13.11 16.71 8.10
N LYS A 469 -14.05 16.04 8.76
CA LYS A 469 -15.31 16.60 9.27
C LYS A 469 -15.51 16.28 10.74
N GLY A 470 -14.54 16.71 11.55
CA GLY A 470 -14.53 16.51 13.00
C GLY A 470 -13.37 15.65 13.50
N GLY A 471 -13.24 15.58 14.82
CA GLY A 471 -12.22 14.78 15.47
C GLY A 471 -12.48 14.54 16.96
N PHE A 472 -11.95 13.44 17.47
CA PHE A 472 -11.90 13.12 18.90
C PHE A 472 -10.46 13.15 19.40
N VAL A 473 -10.25 13.71 20.59
CA VAL A 473 -8.92 13.83 21.20
C VAL A 473 -8.76 12.77 22.28
N ALA A 474 -7.70 11.97 22.18
CA ALA A 474 -7.32 11.04 23.24
C ALA A 474 -6.46 11.79 24.27
N PRO A 475 -6.92 11.94 25.53
CA PRO A 475 -6.13 12.57 26.56
C PRO A 475 -4.80 11.81 26.78
N PRO A 476 -3.65 12.49 26.89
CA PRO A 476 -2.42 11.83 27.30
C PRO A 476 -2.54 11.38 28.77
N ALA A 477 -1.64 10.48 29.21
CA ALA A 477 -1.65 9.97 30.59
C ALA A 477 -1.60 11.10 31.64
N GLU A 478 -0.82 12.15 31.37
CA GLU A 478 -0.79 13.39 32.12
C GLU A 478 -1.49 14.49 31.31
N ALA A 479 -2.81 14.47 31.31
CA ALA A 479 -3.62 15.44 30.56
C ALA A 479 -3.61 16.82 31.22
N PRO A 480 -3.38 17.91 30.46
CA PRO A 480 -3.63 19.26 30.96
C PRO A 480 -5.09 19.40 31.42
N ALA A 481 -5.32 20.00 32.59
CA ALA A 481 -6.67 20.20 33.14
C ALA A 481 -7.59 21.02 32.20
N GLU A 482 -6.99 21.84 31.34
CA GLU A 482 -7.68 22.71 30.40
C GLU A 482 -8.00 22.04 29.06
N LEU A 483 -7.49 20.83 28.81
CA LEU A 483 -7.67 20.10 27.54
C LEU A 483 -9.14 20.04 27.11
N PRO A 484 -10.13 19.72 27.97
CA PRO A 484 -11.53 19.71 27.57
C PRO A 484 -12.03 21.06 27.02
N ARG A 485 -11.58 22.18 27.60
CA ARG A 485 -11.94 23.53 27.11
C ARG A 485 -11.30 23.84 25.77
N TRP A 486 -10.08 23.37 25.53
CA TRP A 486 -9.41 23.51 24.24
C TRP A 486 -10.14 22.73 23.15
N VAL A 487 -10.60 21.50 23.47
CA VAL A 487 -11.41 20.67 22.56
C VAL A 487 -12.73 21.35 22.21
N ALA A 488 -13.48 21.82 23.22
CA ALA A 488 -14.75 22.51 23.00
C ALA A 488 -14.58 23.75 22.09
N ALA A 489 -13.50 24.50 22.27
CA ALA A 489 -13.17 25.66 21.44
C ALA A 489 -12.86 25.30 19.97
N CYS A 490 -12.62 24.02 19.63
CA CYS A 490 -12.33 23.58 18.27
C CYS A 490 -13.57 23.27 17.43
N GLY A 491 -14.73 23.01 18.03
CA GLY A 491 -15.94 22.57 17.31
C GLY A 491 -16.46 23.56 16.26
N ALA A 492 -16.35 24.87 16.52
CA ALA A 492 -16.86 25.91 15.62
C ALA A 492 -16.05 26.07 14.31
N ARG A 493 -14.95 25.34 14.12
CA ARG A 493 -14.05 25.51 12.97
C ARG A 493 -14.47 24.74 11.72
N PHE A 494 -15.18 23.63 11.87
CA PHE A 494 -15.53 22.80 10.71
C PHE A 494 -16.73 23.36 9.96
N THR A 495 -16.72 23.17 8.64
CA THR A 495 -17.86 23.42 7.76
C THR A 495 -18.20 22.15 6.99
N ALA A 496 -19.50 21.89 6.83
CA ALA A 496 -20.01 20.64 6.29
C ALA A 496 -19.76 20.49 4.79
N ASP A 497 -19.66 21.60 4.09
CA ASP A 497 -19.60 21.75 2.63
C ASP A 497 -18.17 22.00 2.12
N HIS A 498 -17.20 22.24 3.01
CA HIS A 498 -15.82 22.48 2.58
C HIS A 498 -15.22 21.25 1.90
N GLN A 499 -14.79 21.43 0.66
CA GLN A 499 -14.10 20.44 -0.15
C GLN A 499 -12.83 21.07 -0.73
N PRO A 500 -11.63 20.63 -0.33
CA PRO A 500 -10.39 21.15 -0.90
C PRO A 500 -10.12 20.54 -2.27
N SER A 501 -9.19 21.17 -2.99
CA SER A 501 -8.69 20.64 -4.26
C SER A 501 -7.62 19.59 -4.00
N TYR A 502 -7.54 18.57 -4.85
CA TYR A 502 -6.62 17.46 -4.68
C TYR A 502 -5.81 17.19 -5.94
N LEU A 503 -4.49 17.10 -5.79
CA LEU A 503 -3.62 16.43 -6.74
C LEU A 503 -3.42 14.97 -6.33
N LEU A 504 -3.27 14.11 -7.32
CA LEU A 504 -3.17 12.67 -7.12
C LEU A 504 -1.75 12.16 -7.37
N PHE A 505 -1.22 11.35 -6.47
CA PHE A 505 -0.05 10.51 -6.72
C PHE A 505 -0.40 9.03 -6.59
N PRO A 506 0.16 8.14 -7.43
CA PRO A 506 -0.14 6.72 -7.35
C PRO A 506 0.54 6.06 -6.16
N GLN A 507 -0.22 5.27 -5.41
CA GLN A 507 0.31 4.39 -4.38
C GLN A 507 0.79 3.08 -5.00
N SER A 508 2.08 2.77 -4.86
CA SER A 508 2.62 1.45 -5.18
C SER A 508 2.43 0.50 -4.00
N VAL A 509 1.90 -0.70 -4.26
CA VAL A 509 2.00 -1.84 -3.32
C VAL A 509 3.47 -2.24 -3.28
N ARG A 510 4.08 -2.34 -2.09
CA ARG A 510 5.53 -2.60 -1.93
C ARG A 510 5.85 -4.09 -1.91
N GLU A 511 4.83 -4.93 -1.69
CA GLU A 511 4.96 -6.35 -1.43
C GLU A 511 4.92 -7.16 -2.74
N SER A 512 5.89 -6.97 -3.64
CA SER A 512 6.01 -7.78 -4.87
C SER A 512 6.41 -9.24 -4.63
N GLY A 513 7.02 -9.51 -3.47
CA GLY A 513 7.65 -10.79 -3.16
C GLY A 513 8.69 -11.25 -4.21
N GLY A 514 9.10 -10.40 -5.16
CA GLY A 514 9.95 -10.75 -6.30
C GLY A 514 9.24 -11.48 -7.47
N PHE A 515 7.91 -11.66 -7.44
CA PHE A 515 7.14 -12.35 -8.50
C PHE A 515 6.40 -11.42 -9.47
N ALA A 516 6.56 -10.11 -9.34
CA ALA A 516 5.95 -9.12 -10.23
C ALA A 516 6.92 -7.97 -10.51
N TRP A 517 6.89 -7.45 -11.74
CA TRP A 517 7.46 -6.14 -12.04
C TRP A 517 6.68 -5.07 -11.28
N GLN A 518 7.34 -4.36 -10.38
CA GLN A 518 6.81 -3.15 -9.74
C GLN A 518 7.75 -2.00 -10.03
N HIS A 519 7.16 -0.83 -10.20
CA HIS A 519 7.92 0.41 -10.19
C HIS A 519 8.41 0.67 -8.78
N PRO A 520 9.62 1.23 -8.60
CA PRO A 520 10.06 1.67 -7.29
C PRO A 520 9.02 2.62 -6.70
N PRO A 521 8.79 2.57 -5.38
CA PRO A 521 7.84 3.46 -4.74
C PRO A 521 8.21 4.91 -5.03
N LEU A 522 7.19 5.72 -5.33
CA LEU A 522 7.39 7.15 -5.42
C LEU A 522 7.78 7.68 -4.04
N ASP A 523 8.80 8.52 -4.00
CA ASP A 523 9.21 9.24 -2.81
C ASP A 523 8.30 10.48 -2.62
N VAL A 524 7.02 10.20 -2.39
CA VAL A 524 5.95 11.19 -2.22
C VAL A 524 5.09 10.76 -1.04
N GLU A 525 4.87 11.69 -0.12
CA GLU A 525 3.93 11.52 0.98
C GLU A 525 2.81 12.55 0.90
N PRO A 526 1.64 12.27 1.52
CA PRO A 526 0.55 13.21 1.54
C PRO A 526 0.94 14.51 2.24
N ARG A 527 0.67 15.64 1.59
CA ARG A 527 0.96 16.97 2.12
C ARG A 527 0.11 18.04 1.45
N GLU A 528 0.05 19.20 2.08
CA GLU A 528 -0.53 20.38 1.47
C GLU A 528 0.50 21.04 0.53
N LEU A 529 0.00 21.60 -0.56
CA LEU A 529 0.72 22.36 -1.57
C LEU A 529 0.19 23.80 -1.59
N ALA A 530 0.91 24.71 -2.24
CA ALA A 530 0.48 26.09 -2.42
C ALA A 530 -0.95 26.19 -2.99
N GLY A 531 -1.71 27.16 -2.46
CA GLY A 531 -3.09 27.40 -2.87
C GLY A 531 -4.13 26.51 -2.20
N GLY A 532 -3.79 25.82 -1.10
CA GLY A 532 -4.73 24.98 -0.34
C GLY A 532 -5.09 23.67 -1.07
N VAL A 533 -4.19 23.21 -1.95
CA VAL A 533 -4.35 21.98 -2.71
C VAL A 533 -3.62 20.86 -1.97
N TRP A 534 -4.24 19.70 -1.86
CA TRP A 534 -3.62 18.56 -1.17
C TRP A 534 -3.12 17.52 -2.15
N TRP A 535 -1.87 17.09 -1.95
CA TRP A 535 -1.32 15.95 -2.67
C TRP A 535 -1.71 14.68 -1.91
N VAL A 536 -2.57 13.85 -2.51
CA VAL A 536 -3.13 12.65 -1.86
C VAL A 536 -2.96 11.41 -2.75
N PRO A 537 -2.87 10.21 -2.15
CA PRO A 537 -2.62 8.99 -2.88
C PRO A 537 -3.84 8.51 -3.66
N THR A 538 -3.61 7.72 -4.70
CA THR A 538 -4.64 7.01 -5.48
C THR A 538 -4.19 5.61 -5.87
N LEU A 539 -5.15 4.73 -6.19
CA LEU A 539 -4.92 3.40 -6.76
C LEU A 539 -5.15 3.38 -8.29
N ALA A 540 -5.21 4.57 -8.92
CA ALA A 540 -5.33 4.71 -10.36
C ALA A 540 -4.10 4.13 -11.10
N GLY A 541 -4.32 3.69 -12.35
CA GLY A 541 -3.24 3.29 -13.24
C GLY A 541 -2.28 4.47 -13.49
N TRP A 542 -0.98 4.16 -13.57
CA TRP A 542 0.07 5.17 -13.65
C TRP A 542 1.30 4.64 -14.38
N ASP A 543 2.11 5.57 -14.89
CA ASP A 543 3.38 5.31 -15.57
C ASP A 543 4.53 5.99 -14.81
N PRO A 544 5.62 5.28 -14.52
CA PRO A 544 6.81 5.92 -13.95
C PRO A 544 7.52 6.74 -15.01
N LEU A 545 8.15 7.83 -14.58
CA LEU A 545 9.04 8.58 -15.44
C LEU A 545 10.48 8.38 -14.99
N ASP A 546 11.33 7.94 -15.92
CA ASP A 546 12.77 7.88 -15.74
C ASP A 546 13.33 9.28 -15.99
N LEU A 547 13.57 10.06 -14.93
CA LEU A 547 13.98 11.47 -15.01
C LEU A 547 15.35 11.73 -14.37
N GLY A 548 16.12 10.67 -14.12
CA GLY A 548 17.35 10.75 -13.34
C GLY A 548 17.12 11.04 -11.84
N PRO A 549 18.19 11.29 -11.08
CA PRO A 549 18.12 11.39 -9.61
C PRO A 549 17.59 12.73 -9.08
N ASN A 550 17.61 13.79 -9.89
CA ASN A 550 17.31 15.16 -9.43
C ASN A 550 15.85 15.54 -9.62
N LEU A 551 15.12 14.82 -10.46
CA LEU A 551 13.72 15.10 -10.78
C LEU A 551 12.84 13.94 -10.34
N GLY A 552 11.63 14.26 -9.92
CA GLY A 552 10.58 13.28 -9.67
C GLY A 552 9.44 13.50 -10.64
N GLY A 553 8.82 12.41 -11.08
CA GLY A 553 7.64 12.52 -11.93
C GLY A 553 6.96 11.18 -12.19
N TYR A 554 5.68 11.27 -12.52
CA TYR A 554 4.85 10.15 -12.91
C TYR A 554 3.73 10.64 -13.83
N GLY A 555 3.26 9.76 -14.71
CA GLY A 555 1.99 9.91 -15.39
C GLY A 555 0.88 9.20 -14.60
N VAL A 556 -0.30 9.79 -14.49
CA VAL A 556 -1.43 9.20 -13.77
C VAL A 556 -2.72 9.36 -14.58
N ALA A 557 -3.53 8.30 -14.61
CA ALA A 557 -4.87 8.36 -15.17
C ALA A 557 -5.82 9.04 -14.18
N THR A 558 -6.51 10.09 -14.64
CA THR A 558 -7.55 10.80 -13.88
C THR A 558 -8.90 10.68 -14.59
N PRO A 559 -10.02 10.96 -13.91
CA PRO A 559 -11.33 11.04 -14.59
C PRO A 559 -11.37 12.04 -15.75
N THR A 560 -10.52 13.07 -15.72
CA THR A 560 -10.43 14.10 -16.77
C THR A 560 -9.43 13.77 -17.88
N GLY A 561 -8.75 12.63 -17.81
CA GLY A 561 -7.73 12.21 -18.78
C GLY A 561 -6.38 11.91 -18.14
N TYR A 562 -5.35 11.79 -18.96
CA TYR A 562 -3.99 11.52 -18.51
C TYR A 562 -3.27 12.81 -18.12
N GLU A 563 -2.62 12.81 -16.97
CA GLU A 563 -1.83 13.93 -16.48
C GLU A 563 -0.41 13.48 -16.14
N VAL A 564 0.58 14.32 -16.42
CA VAL A 564 1.94 14.13 -15.95
C VAL A 564 2.23 15.11 -14.82
N HIS A 565 2.75 14.59 -13.72
CA HIS A 565 3.17 15.36 -12.55
C HIS A 565 4.69 15.36 -12.51
N LEU A 566 5.29 16.53 -12.36
CA LEU A 566 6.74 16.72 -12.44
C LEU A 566 7.24 17.72 -11.40
N TRP A 567 8.29 17.39 -10.65
CA TRP A 567 8.89 18.27 -9.65
C TRP A 567 10.40 18.06 -9.58
N SER A 568 11.09 18.97 -8.89
CA SER A 568 12.50 18.85 -8.56
C SER A 568 12.70 18.33 -7.14
N ARG A 569 13.65 17.41 -6.98
CA ARG A 569 14.04 16.83 -5.67
C ARG A 569 15.08 17.68 -4.93
N GLN A 570 15.76 18.60 -5.62
CA GLN A 570 16.89 19.38 -5.09
C GLN A 570 16.57 20.88 -4.99
N GLY A 571 15.29 21.26 -5.02
CA GLY A 571 14.86 22.66 -5.04
C GLY A 571 14.78 23.23 -6.45
N LYS A 572 14.98 24.55 -6.62
CA LYS A 572 14.71 25.21 -7.90
C LYS A 572 15.62 24.72 -9.02
N GLN A 573 15.02 24.20 -10.09
CA GLN A 573 15.73 23.72 -11.28
C GLN A 573 14.97 24.09 -12.55
N ARG A 574 15.68 24.62 -13.54
CA ARG A 574 15.12 24.89 -14.87
C ARG A 574 15.38 23.70 -15.79
N ILE A 575 14.36 23.28 -16.54
CA ILE A 575 14.46 22.23 -17.55
C ILE A 575 13.80 22.63 -18.87
N ARG A 576 14.16 21.92 -19.94
CA ARG A 576 13.54 22.03 -21.26
C ARG A 576 12.91 20.70 -21.66
N LEU A 577 11.68 20.74 -22.17
CA LEU A 577 10.98 19.58 -22.75
C LEU A 577 10.59 19.86 -24.19
N CYS A 578 10.89 18.93 -25.09
CA CYS A 578 10.38 18.97 -26.47
C CYS A 578 8.90 18.57 -26.47
N THR A 579 8.06 19.34 -27.15
CA THR A 579 6.63 19.05 -27.27
C THR A 579 6.29 18.48 -28.64
N PRO A 580 5.42 17.46 -28.74
CA PRO A 580 4.90 16.99 -30.02
C PRO A 580 4.24 18.15 -30.80
N ALA A 581 4.43 18.19 -32.12
CA ALA A 581 4.00 19.33 -32.95
C ALA A 581 2.48 19.51 -33.06
N HIS A 582 1.68 18.52 -32.66
CA HIS A 582 0.23 18.46 -32.94
C HIS A 582 -0.66 18.46 -31.70
N ASP A 583 -0.11 18.35 -30.48
CA ASP A 583 -0.92 18.25 -29.27
C ASP A 583 -0.92 19.58 -28.48
N PRO A 584 -2.09 20.09 -28.04
CA PRO A 584 -2.16 21.26 -27.19
C PRO A 584 -1.63 20.91 -25.79
N VAL A 585 -0.34 21.16 -25.57
CA VAL A 585 0.31 20.98 -24.27
C VAL A 585 0.07 22.20 -23.38
N GLU A 586 -0.35 21.95 -22.15
CA GLU A 586 -0.57 22.98 -21.14
C GLU A 586 0.08 22.58 -19.80
N VAL A 587 0.70 23.55 -19.14
CA VAL A 587 1.34 23.35 -17.84
C VAL A 587 0.68 24.22 -16.80
N ARG A 588 0.28 23.59 -15.71
CA ARG A 588 -0.41 24.21 -14.60
C ARG A 588 0.36 24.02 -13.30
N ASN A 589 0.25 25.00 -12.40
CA ASN A 589 0.67 24.82 -11.02
C ASN A 589 -0.37 23.96 -10.25
N PRO A 590 -0.11 23.59 -8.97
CA PRO A 590 -1.07 22.82 -8.19
C PRO A 590 -2.46 23.45 -8.09
N ALA A 591 -2.53 24.78 -7.99
CA ALA A 591 -3.78 25.54 -7.97
C ALA A 591 -4.52 25.59 -9.32
N GLY A 592 -4.03 24.89 -10.36
CA GLY A 592 -4.66 24.80 -11.67
C GLY A 592 -4.41 26.00 -12.59
N LYS A 593 -3.64 27.00 -12.16
CA LYS A 593 -3.29 28.17 -12.98
C LYS A 593 -2.25 27.77 -14.03
N VAL A 594 -2.49 28.20 -15.27
CA VAL A 594 -1.55 28.00 -16.39
C VAL A 594 -0.30 28.83 -16.16
N ILE A 595 0.86 28.17 -16.13
CA ILE A 595 2.17 28.80 -15.87
C ILE A 595 3.11 28.74 -17.08
N ALA A 596 2.92 27.79 -17.99
CA ALA A 596 3.72 27.68 -19.20
C ALA A 596 2.91 27.09 -20.36
N LYS A 597 3.30 27.50 -21.57
CA LYS A 597 2.81 26.98 -22.85
C LYS A 597 4.01 26.77 -23.79
N PRO A 598 3.96 25.79 -24.71
CA PRO A 598 5.04 25.56 -25.65
C PRO A 598 5.28 26.78 -26.55
N ARG A 599 6.55 27.08 -26.82
CA ARG A 599 6.99 28.07 -27.80
C ARG A 599 7.97 27.40 -28.76
N ARG A 600 7.66 27.43 -30.05
CA ARG A 600 8.47 26.78 -31.11
C ARG A 600 8.77 25.30 -30.82
N GLY A 601 7.76 24.53 -30.37
CA GLY A 601 7.91 23.11 -30.04
C GLY A 601 8.70 22.80 -28.77
N MET A 602 8.98 23.81 -27.94
CA MET A 602 9.77 23.67 -26.72
C MET A 602 9.03 24.26 -25.51
N LEU A 603 9.06 23.54 -24.41
CA LEU A 603 8.54 23.96 -23.12
C LEU A 603 9.71 24.26 -22.19
N ARG A 604 9.69 25.43 -21.54
CA ARG A 604 10.67 25.82 -20.51
C ARG A 604 9.97 25.83 -19.17
N LEU A 605 10.46 25.01 -18.25
CA LEU A 605 9.85 24.84 -16.93
C LEU A 605 10.83 25.23 -15.84
N ASP A 606 10.36 26.07 -14.93
CA ASP A 606 11.02 26.31 -13.65
C ASP A 606 10.33 25.41 -12.62
N LEU A 607 11.01 24.33 -12.23
CA LEU A 607 10.55 23.35 -11.26
C LEU A 607 11.07 23.70 -9.87
N ASP A 608 10.28 23.35 -8.87
CA ASP A 608 10.67 23.38 -7.46
C ASP A 608 10.22 22.05 -6.81
N THR A 609 10.23 21.97 -5.49
CA THR A 609 9.76 20.81 -4.71
C THR A 609 8.26 20.55 -4.85
N GLU A 610 7.47 21.52 -5.32
CA GLU A 610 6.06 21.33 -5.66
C GLU A 610 5.87 20.82 -7.09
N PRO A 611 4.91 19.90 -7.30
CA PRO A 611 4.66 19.36 -8.63
C PRO A 611 3.96 20.37 -9.54
N VAL A 612 4.39 20.41 -10.80
CA VAL A 612 3.60 20.99 -11.89
C VAL A 612 2.81 19.89 -12.59
N VAL A 613 1.67 20.24 -13.15
CA VAL A 613 0.79 19.33 -13.88
C VAL A 613 0.84 19.65 -15.36
N ILE A 614 1.24 18.67 -16.17
CA ILE A 614 1.30 18.77 -17.63
C ILE A 614 0.14 17.96 -18.21
N ARG A 615 -0.68 18.60 -19.05
CA ARG A 615 -1.77 17.99 -19.81
C ARG A 615 -1.45 18.00 -21.30
N GLY A 616 -1.99 17.02 -22.03
CA GLY A 616 -1.77 16.88 -23.48
C GLY A 616 -0.41 16.31 -23.86
N MET A 617 0.32 15.70 -22.93
CA MET A 617 1.61 15.05 -23.18
C MET A 617 1.64 13.69 -22.47
N ARG A 618 2.04 12.62 -23.19
CA ARG A 618 2.25 11.30 -22.59
C ARG A 618 3.59 11.23 -21.87
N GLY A 619 3.67 10.39 -20.83
CA GLY A 619 4.87 10.24 -20.00
C GLY A 619 6.13 9.89 -20.79
N GLU A 620 6.01 9.06 -21.82
CA GLU A 620 7.13 8.68 -22.70
C GLU A 620 7.83 9.88 -23.37
N PHE A 621 7.12 10.97 -23.67
CA PHE A 621 7.70 12.17 -24.28
C PHE A 621 8.25 13.18 -23.26
N VAL A 622 8.10 12.91 -21.96
CA VAL A 622 8.57 13.79 -20.87
C VAL A 622 10.02 13.46 -20.58
N VAL A 623 10.91 13.88 -21.48
CA VAL A 623 12.35 13.71 -21.35
C VAL A 623 13.04 15.07 -21.31
N PRO A 624 13.65 15.46 -20.17
CA PRO A 624 14.45 16.67 -20.07
C PRO A 624 15.60 16.66 -21.08
N VAL A 625 15.75 17.73 -21.84
CA VAL A 625 16.88 17.93 -22.77
C VAL A 625 18.19 17.84 -22.01
N GLU A 626 18.26 18.45 -20.83
CA GLU A 626 19.46 18.46 -19.98
C GLU A 626 19.86 17.04 -19.55
N LEU A 627 18.89 16.16 -19.29
CA LEU A 627 19.14 14.77 -18.93
C LEU A 627 19.69 13.98 -20.12
N ALA A 628 19.08 14.12 -21.30
CA ALA A 628 19.56 13.46 -22.51
C ALA A 628 20.97 13.92 -22.89
N GLN A 629 21.26 15.22 -22.74
CA GLN A 629 22.60 15.78 -22.94
C GLN A 629 23.63 15.20 -21.95
N ALA A 630 23.28 15.11 -20.67
CA ALA A 630 24.17 14.56 -19.64
C ALA A 630 24.46 13.07 -19.87
N GLU A 631 23.44 12.26 -20.16
CA GLU A 631 23.62 10.83 -20.46
C GLU A 631 24.46 10.62 -21.73
N PHE A 632 24.25 11.45 -22.76
CA PHE A 632 25.02 11.39 -23.98
C PHE A 632 26.49 11.76 -23.74
N ALA A 633 26.76 12.83 -23.00
CA ALA A 633 28.13 13.23 -22.65
C ALA A 633 28.84 12.18 -21.77
N GLU A 634 28.12 11.56 -20.82
CA GLU A 634 28.65 10.45 -20.04
C GLU A 634 29.01 9.26 -20.93
N TYR A 635 28.12 8.90 -21.85
CA TYR A 635 28.35 7.81 -22.80
C TYR A 635 29.61 8.05 -23.64
N GLU A 636 29.75 9.24 -24.22
CA GLU A 636 30.94 9.61 -25.01
C GLU A 636 32.23 9.52 -24.17
N ARG A 637 32.18 9.99 -22.92
CA ARG A 637 33.32 9.90 -21.98
C ARG A 637 33.70 8.45 -21.71
N LEU A 638 32.74 7.59 -21.37
CA LEU A 638 32.98 6.18 -21.06
C LEU A 638 33.49 5.39 -22.27
N VAL A 639 32.99 5.70 -23.47
CA VAL A 639 33.49 5.11 -24.72
C VAL A 639 34.96 5.50 -24.95
N LYS A 640 35.33 6.75 -24.70
CA LYS A 640 36.72 7.20 -24.80
C LYS A 640 37.61 6.51 -23.77
N GLU A 641 37.17 6.43 -22.50
CA GLU A 641 37.91 5.76 -21.42
C GLU A 641 38.10 4.27 -21.68
N ALA A 642 37.07 3.55 -22.13
CA ALA A 642 37.17 2.12 -22.46
C ALA A 642 38.14 1.88 -23.63
N GLY A 643 38.13 2.76 -24.64
CA GLY A 643 39.08 2.69 -25.76
C GLY A 643 40.52 2.92 -25.30
N LEU A 644 40.76 3.87 -24.39
CA LEU A 644 42.09 4.09 -23.79
C LEU A 644 42.58 2.91 -22.96
N LYS A 645 41.66 2.15 -22.34
CA LYS A 645 41.95 0.90 -21.63
C LYS A 645 42.17 -0.31 -22.54
N GLY A 646 42.16 -0.13 -23.86
CA GLY A 646 42.39 -1.20 -24.84
C GLY A 646 41.16 -2.05 -25.17
N HIS A 647 39.96 -1.71 -24.67
CA HIS A 647 38.74 -2.43 -25.03
C HIS A 647 38.26 -2.04 -26.44
N SER A 648 37.68 -3.00 -27.17
CA SER A 648 37.05 -2.72 -28.46
C SER A 648 35.77 -1.89 -28.29
N VAL A 649 35.76 -0.69 -28.86
CA VAL A 649 34.65 0.27 -28.73
C VAL A 649 33.85 0.52 -30.01
N ARG A 650 34.14 -0.22 -31.09
CA ARG A 650 33.56 0.01 -32.44
C ARG A 650 32.02 0.04 -32.44
N GLN A 651 31.39 -0.88 -31.71
CA GLN A 651 29.93 -0.94 -31.59
C GLN A 651 29.34 0.28 -30.86
N PHE A 652 30.06 0.86 -29.90
CA PHE A 652 29.61 2.02 -29.13
C PHE A 652 29.79 3.33 -29.92
N GLN A 653 30.82 3.43 -30.77
CA GLN A 653 31.04 4.58 -31.66
C GLN A 653 29.91 4.76 -32.70
N GLY A 654 29.31 3.66 -33.16
CA GLY A 654 28.12 3.71 -34.01
C GLY A 654 26.94 4.38 -33.31
N THR A 655 26.68 4.00 -32.06
CA THR A 655 25.67 4.63 -31.20
C THR A 655 25.94 6.12 -30.96
N VAL A 656 27.20 6.51 -30.73
CA VAL A 656 27.58 7.94 -30.62
C VAL A 656 27.18 8.71 -31.88
N SER A 657 27.51 8.18 -33.05
CA SER A 657 27.23 8.84 -34.33
C SER A 657 25.72 9.02 -34.57
N LEU A 658 24.93 7.99 -34.26
CA LEU A 658 23.47 8.03 -34.35
C LEU A 658 22.85 9.00 -33.33
N ALA A 659 23.34 9.03 -32.09
CA ALA A 659 22.88 9.96 -31.07
C ALA A 659 23.17 11.43 -31.44
N ARG A 660 24.34 11.71 -32.04
CA ARG A 660 24.66 13.05 -32.57
C ARG A 660 23.73 13.46 -33.71
N ALA A 661 23.35 12.51 -34.57
CA ALA A 661 22.44 12.79 -35.69
C ALA A 661 21.01 13.10 -35.21
N LEU A 662 20.54 12.42 -34.16
CA LEU A 662 19.25 12.70 -33.53
C LEU A 662 19.22 14.05 -32.79
N ASP A 663 20.37 14.48 -32.26
CA ASP A 663 20.57 15.72 -31.51
C ASP A 663 19.73 15.75 -30.21
N PRO A 664 20.35 15.63 -29.01
CA PRO A 664 19.60 15.60 -27.75
C PRO A 664 18.79 16.88 -27.48
N GLU A 665 19.06 17.99 -28.17
CA GLU A 665 18.22 19.20 -28.07
C GLU A 665 16.94 19.13 -28.91
N LYS A 666 16.91 18.29 -29.94
CA LYS A 666 15.77 18.16 -30.87
C LYS A 666 14.96 16.91 -30.57
N ASP A 667 15.63 15.79 -30.35
CA ASP A 667 15.00 14.51 -30.01
C ASP A 667 15.63 13.87 -28.76
N PRO A 668 15.42 14.46 -27.57
CA PRO A 668 15.95 13.92 -26.32
C PRO A 668 15.43 12.50 -26.03
N HIS A 669 14.18 12.21 -26.41
CA HIS A 669 13.59 10.90 -26.22
C HIS A 669 14.26 9.83 -27.09
N GLY A 670 14.41 10.08 -28.39
CA GLY A 670 15.10 9.17 -29.31
C GLY A 670 16.55 8.91 -28.90
N VAL A 671 17.28 9.95 -28.47
CA VAL A 671 18.64 9.80 -27.94
C VAL A 671 18.66 8.88 -26.71
N ARG A 672 17.79 9.09 -25.72
CA ARG A 672 17.78 8.22 -24.53
C ARG A 672 17.38 6.78 -24.84
N GLN A 673 16.40 6.57 -25.71
CA GLN A 673 16.03 5.21 -26.15
C GLN A 673 17.22 4.49 -26.81
N LEU A 674 17.98 5.20 -27.64
CA LEU A 674 19.18 4.69 -28.29
C LEU A 674 20.31 4.37 -27.29
N LEU A 675 20.48 5.20 -26.25
CA LEU A 675 21.57 5.08 -25.28
C LEU A 675 21.29 4.09 -24.13
N ARG A 676 20.03 3.78 -23.81
CA ARG A 676 19.65 3.06 -22.59
C ARG A 676 20.40 1.75 -22.36
N ALA A 677 20.40 0.85 -23.35
CA ALA A 677 21.11 -0.43 -23.24
C ALA A 677 22.64 -0.30 -23.40
N PRO A 678 23.16 0.45 -24.40
CA PRO A 678 24.59 0.63 -24.56
C PRO A 678 25.29 1.31 -23.38
N LEU A 679 24.65 2.30 -22.73
CA LEU A 679 25.22 3.02 -21.59
C LEU A 679 25.47 2.09 -20.40
N ALA A 680 24.53 1.17 -20.11
CA ALA A 680 24.73 0.17 -19.07
C ALA A 680 25.89 -0.79 -19.39
N ALA A 681 26.02 -1.19 -20.66
CA ALA A 681 27.10 -2.08 -21.10
C ALA A 681 28.48 -1.39 -21.00
N ILE A 682 28.60 -0.13 -21.45
CA ILE A 682 29.88 0.59 -21.40
C ILE A 682 30.29 0.92 -19.96
N ARG A 683 29.35 1.21 -19.05
CA ARG A 683 29.64 1.39 -17.61
C ARG A 683 30.30 0.13 -17.01
N ARG A 684 29.80 -1.05 -17.36
CA ARG A 684 30.39 -2.33 -16.90
C ARG A 684 31.78 -2.54 -17.50
N LEU A 685 31.93 -2.31 -18.80
CA LEU A 685 33.21 -2.49 -19.49
C LEU A 685 34.27 -1.52 -18.94
N ALA A 686 33.92 -0.26 -18.73
CA ALA A 686 34.83 0.74 -18.18
C ALA A 686 35.21 0.48 -16.71
N ALA A 687 34.39 -0.26 -15.96
CA ALA A 687 34.67 -0.67 -14.59
C ALA A 687 35.56 -1.92 -14.48
N GLN A 688 35.78 -2.65 -15.58
CA GLN A 688 36.70 -3.79 -15.61
C GLN A 688 38.15 -3.29 -15.68
N GLU A 689 39.06 -3.96 -14.96
CA GLU A 689 40.49 -3.82 -15.19
C GLU A 689 40.85 -4.48 -16.54
N PRO A 690 41.83 -3.93 -17.27
CA PRO A 690 42.23 -4.53 -18.54
C PRO A 690 42.66 -5.98 -18.32
N PRO A 691 42.37 -6.89 -19.26
CA PRO A 691 42.92 -8.25 -19.19
C PRO A 691 44.44 -8.15 -19.09
N GLN A 692 45.03 -8.74 -18.04
CA GLN A 692 46.49 -8.88 -17.96
C GLN A 692 46.94 -9.59 -19.23
N ALA A 693 47.88 -8.98 -19.95
CA ALA A 693 48.52 -9.62 -21.08
C ALA A 693 49.09 -10.96 -20.59
N GLU A 694 48.73 -12.05 -21.26
CA GLU A 694 49.34 -13.35 -21.00
C GLU A 694 50.86 -13.19 -21.02
N PRO A 695 51.59 -13.74 -20.04
CA PRO A 695 53.04 -13.65 -20.03
C PRO A 695 53.57 -14.25 -21.33
N THR A 696 54.31 -13.44 -22.08
CA THR A 696 55.01 -13.86 -23.30
C THR A 696 55.75 -15.17 -23.00
N PRO A 697 55.54 -16.24 -23.79
CA PRO A 697 56.28 -17.48 -23.58
C PRO A 697 57.79 -17.19 -23.69
N PRO A 698 58.62 -17.80 -22.83
CA PRO A 698 60.06 -17.55 -22.83
C PRO A 698 60.64 -17.92 -24.20
N GLU A 699 61.49 -17.04 -24.70
CA GLU A 699 62.26 -17.20 -25.93
C GLU A 699 62.99 -18.55 -25.93
N PRO A 700 62.93 -19.34 -27.02
CA PRO A 700 63.69 -20.59 -27.09
C PRO A 700 65.18 -20.26 -27.09
N ALA A 701 65.91 -20.84 -26.15
CA ALA A 701 67.37 -20.76 -26.12
C ALA A 701 67.95 -21.34 -27.42
N GLU A 702 68.70 -20.51 -28.15
CA GLU A 702 69.50 -20.93 -29.30
C GLU A 702 70.65 -21.87 -28.87
N PRO A 703 71.09 -22.78 -29.76
CA PRO A 703 71.77 -24.05 -29.42
C PRO A 703 73.19 -23.94 -28.87
#